data_AF-A0A8H5CSK8-F1
#
_entry.id   AF-A0A8H5CSK8-F1
#
_cell.length_a   1.000
_cell.length_b   1.000
_cell.length_c   1.000
_cell.angle_alpha   90.00
_cell.angle_beta   90.00
_cell.angle_gamma   90.00
#
_symmetry.space_group_name_H-M   'P 1'
#
loop_
_entity.id
_entity.type
_entity.pdbx_description
1 polymer ?
#
loop_
_entity_poly.entity_id
_entity_poly.type
_entity_poly.pdbx_seq_one_letter_code
_entity_poly.pdbx_strand_id
1 'polypeptide(L)'
;MGAQQALGLSPSLSVSNSNEARNIYAEKVSTFTGEELETLMNDKYGVSGAVCHSTEEYLSSEHGKANAHAGLYQLFHIPNPKQPPTWWDAVDNRDADPRRPLFGLKVIDLTRIIAGATIGRELAELGASILRITSPNVTDISSINIDVGWGKWNAYLDLKKEEDREQLRGLMLESDVVIDGYRPHIMEKWGFGKDDVLRMCEGRKKGIVYARENCYGWNGPYSGRSGWQQISDGACGVSLKFGRAMGVDEPVTPVFPNSDCCTGISGATGILHALIQRAEKGGSYVVDVALNYYSQWLVRSCGTYPVDVWDDLWTRYGKPVFHHDDNMQITIPAFLKMLKDKAPELYDESYFEKRHSVPLGVDLRVVKPILGFPGNRVSLGYTVEPSYGASVEPLILPDWLLSPAPTPFTNAIWLRRLVAIFAVAVVLLFLTFAYLDVAFLSFHIPKLSFNFGSSSSCSPHAFSTGQWVYNSKTNKTSMTNSHEALEFAGLAGCASSREFYWHLASDKPEQWDRFPRVSSWDWVPNSQEKCSIAPFTPESFVRTLVNDGGWLVIGDSISEGHFFSLSCSLFPHVIATPDYSSGGWFDRAWPQNMYLNPESPLIRTLSLPAGFNISTTPLVTFRRVDLLWTQEELEKMHKELYPEKYPEMIVGRPPSGDNGNGPQPFKLFSDEKTWSLSPSEYVDIFTKSLPEANYGTLIIATAGHWTTTLFSGYRDESKESEGYGIEGVIQFFEKAMQGWADVVQKMLDAAETERPLALSKDSEGNTWRGSGTGRRKRRQVVIRAYLTGHEGCHEHRDPWKEIQPFEWSWYNWRYIDRFNEAFQNVVSKPKYPNIHYLPIERPARLRPDAHTTSDCLHIMAGVGVMEGWSKYIWHYITKEVR
;
A
#
# COMPACT_ATOMS: atom_id res chain seq x y z
N MET A 1 40.74 -15.30 11.95
CA MET A 1 41.93 -14.83 12.71
C MET A 1 41.58 -13.82 13.80
N GLY A 2 40.81 -12.75 13.51
CA GLY A 2 40.56 -11.68 14.50
C GLY A 2 39.87 -12.13 15.81
N ALA A 3 38.81 -12.94 15.76
CA ALA A 3 38.07 -13.33 16.98
C ALA A 3 38.87 -14.24 17.93
N GLN A 4 39.62 -15.22 17.38
CA GLN A 4 40.54 -16.05 18.16
C GLN A 4 41.62 -15.21 18.84
N GLN A 5 42.22 -14.29 18.10
CA GLN A 5 43.23 -13.39 18.64
C GLN A 5 42.64 -12.45 19.71
N ALA A 6 41.40 -11.99 19.53
CA ALA A 6 40.69 -11.18 20.52
C ALA A 6 40.51 -11.94 21.85
N LEU A 7 40.16 -13.22 21.76
CA LEU A 7 40.05 -14.12 22.92
C LEU A 7 41.42 -14.59 23.45
N GLY A 8 42.55 -14.20 22.86
CA GLY A 8 43.88 -14.69 23.25
C GLY A 8 44.11 -16.17 22.95
N LEU A 9 43.34 -16.76 22.04
CA LEU A 9 43.50 -18.12 21.56
C LEU A 9 44.41 -18.15 20.33
N SER A 10 45.26 -19.18 20.24
CA SER A 10 46.16 -19.32 19.09
C SER A 10 45.37 -19.61 17.80
N PRO A 11 45.61 -18.91 16.68
CA PRO A 11 45.06 -19.27 15.38
C PRO A 11 45.53 -20.65 14.88
N SER A 12 46.63 -21.17 15.41
CA SER A 12 47.18 -22.51 15.11
C SER A 12 46.73 -23.58 16.09
N LEU A 13 45.75 -23.29 16.95
CA LEU A 13 45.21 -24.26 17.90
C LEU A 13 44.66 -25.49 17.16
N SER A 14 45.26 -26.66 17.43
CA SER A 14 44.83 -27.94 16.88
C SER A 14 43.81 -28.56 17.84
N VAL A 15 42.69 -29.03 17.28
CA VAL A 15 41.60 -29.68 18.00
C VAL A 15 41.24 -30.97 17.28
N SER A 16 40.86 -32.01 18.02
CA SER A 16 40.55 -33.33 17.47
C SER A 16 39.14 -33.41 16.88
N ASN A 17 38.20 -32.58 17.36
CA ASN A 17 36.82 -32.52 16.89
C ASN A 17 36.13 -31.19 17.30
N SER A 18 34.92 -30.95 16.77
CA SER A 18 34.16 -29.72 17.02
C SER A 18 33.73 -29.51 18.48
N ASN A 19 33.52 -30.58 19.25
CA ASN A 19 33.13 -30.46 20.67
C ASN A 19 34.29 -29.97 21.52
N GLU A 20 35.51 -30.47 21.25
CA GLU A 20 36.72 -29.96 21.90
C GLU A 20 36.93 -28.47 21.59
N ALA A 21 36.76 -28.08 20.32
CA ALA A 21 36.84 -26.68 19.92
C ALA A 21 35.83 -25.83 20.69
N ARG A 22 34.56 -26.25 20.70
CA ARG A 22 33.47 -25.58 21.42
C ARG A 22 33.79 -25.38 22.90
N ASN A 23 34.26 -26.41 23.59
CA ASN A 23 34.58 -26.33 25.02
C ASN A 23 35.69 -25.30 25.30
N ILE A 24 36.73 -25.25 24.45
CA ILE A 24 37.81 -24.26 24.60
C ILE A 24 37.28 -22.84 24.44
N TYR A 25 36.42 -22.60 23.43
CA TYR A 25 35.79 -21.28 23.27
C TYR A 25 34.85 -20.96 24.42
N ALA A 26 34.03 -21.90 24.88
CA ALA A 26 33.10 -21.70 25.98
C ALA A 26 33.82 -21.36 27.28
N GLU A 27 34.87 -22.11 27.63
CA GLU A 27 35.72 -21.82 28.79
C GLU A 27 36.32 -20.42 28.67
N LYS A 28 36.85 -20.06 27.50
CA LYS A 28 37.47 -18.74 27.31
C LYS A 28 36.47 -17.59 27.32
N VAL A 29 35.31 -17.75 26.68
CA VAL A 29 34.25 -16.73 26.65
C VAL A 29 33.66 -16.54 28.05
N SER A 30 33.57 -17.61 28.86
CA SER A 30 33.06 -17.54 30.24
C SER A 30 33.88 -16.65 31.17
N THR A 31 35.12 -16.30 30.78
CA THR A 31 35.96 -15.38 31.56
C THR A 31 35.65 -13.90 31.32
N PHE A 32 34.69 -13.58 30.45
CA PHE A 32 34.27 -12.23 30.11
C PHE A 32 32.78 -12.04 30.40
N THR A 33 32.40 -10.84 30.82
CA THR A 33 31.01 -10.37 30.70
C THR A 33 30.67 -10.06 29.23
N GLY A 34 29.38 -9.99 28.91
CA GLY A 34 28.94 -9.63 27.55
C GLY A 34 29.46 -8.25 27.10
N GLU A 35 29.44 -7.27 28.00
CA GLU A 35 29.90 -5.90 27.73
C GLU A 35 31.42 -5.82 27.52
N GLU A 36 32.20 -6.53 28.34
CA GLU A 36 33.65 -6.64 28.16
C GLU A 36 33.99 -7.28 26.82
N LEU A 37 33.25 -8.34 26.45
CA LEU A 37 33.47 -9.03 25.19
C LEU A 37 33.06 -8.15 23.99
N GLU A 38 31.93 -7.45 24.08
CA GLU A 38 31.49 -6.52 23.04
C GLU A 38 32.51 -5.40 22.81
N THR A 39 33.01 -4.80 23.90
CA THR A 39 34.06 -3.77 23.86
C THR A 39 35.36 -4.32 23.28
N LEU A 40 35.80 -5.49 23.75
CA LEU A 40 37.00 -6.16 23.27
C LEU A 40 36.93 -6.45 21.76
N MET A 41 35.81 -6.99 21.30
CA MET A 41 35.61 -7.38 19.90
C MET A 41 35.54 -6.16 18.99
N ASN A 42 34.67 -5.18 19.30
CA ASN A 42 34.43 -4.04 18.43
C ASN A 42 35.53 -2.99 18.52
N ASP A 43 35.86 -2.53 19.73
CA ASP A 43 36.64 -1.31 19.92
C ASP A 43 38.15 -1.57 19.85
N LYS A 44 38.59 -2.78 20.29
CA LYS A 44 40.01 -3.14 20.28
C LYS A 44 40.44 -3.95 19.06
N TYR A 45 39.65 -4.94 18.64
CA TYR A 45 40.02 -5.85 17.55
C TYR A 45 39.26 -5.59 16.24
N GLY A 46 38.25 -4.72 16.24
CA GLY A 46 37.49 -4.36 15.04
C GLY A 46 36.71 -5.52 14.42
N VAL A 47 36.42 -6.57 15.20
CA VAL A 47 35.63 -7.74 14.81
C VAL A 47 34.20 -7.62 15.36
N SER A 48 33.26 -8.30 14.70
CA SER A 48 31.85 -8.24 15.10
C SER A 48 31.63 -8.93 16.45
N GLY A 49 30.96 -8.24 17.36
CA GLY A 49 30.46 -8.78 18.62
C GLY A 49 29.27 -7.95 19.07
N ALA A 50 28.32 -8.57 19.76
CA ALA A 50 27.18 -7.88 20.35
C ALA A 50 26.74 -8.59 21.64
N VAL A 51 26.29 -7.82 22.61
CA VAL A 51 25.47 -8.34 23.70
C VAL A 51 24.12 -8.80 23.12
N CYS A 52 23.68 -9.99 23.50
CA CYS A 52 22.33 -10.45 23.18
C CYS A 52 21.35 -9.80 24.16
N HIS A 53 20.55 -8.85 23.68
CA HIS A 53 19.55 -8.16 24.49
C HIS A 53 18.17 -8.81 24.32
N SER A 54 17.28 -8.61 25.30
CA SER A 54 15.85 -8.61 25.04
C SER A 54 15.46 -7.45 24.12
N THR A 55 14.26 -7.53 23.53
CA THR A 55 13.75 -6.43 22.69
C THR A 55 13.64 -5.13 23.51
N GLU A 56 13.21 -5.22 24.76
CA GLU A 56 13.00 -4.08 25.66
C GLU A 56 14.31 -3.42 26.06
N GLU A 57 15.34 -4.22 26.37
CA GLU A 57 16.70 -3.73 26.65
C GLU A 57 17.30 -3.04 25.43
N TYR A 58 17.18 -3.65 24.25
CA TYR A 58 17.69 -3.05 23.02
C TYR A 58 17.00 -1.70 22.72
N LEU A 59 15.67 -1.64 22.77
CA LEU A 59 14.92 -0.41 22.52
C LEU A 59 15.22 0.68 23.56
N SER A 60 15.59 0.29 24.78
CA SER A 60 15.99 1.21 25.84
C SER A 60 17.44 1.68 25.73
N SER A 61 18.29 0.97 24.99
CA SER A 61 19.68 1.34 24.74
C SER A 61 19.81 2.64 23.93
N GLU A 62 20.97 3.29 24.00
CA GLU A 62 21.26 4.49 23.20
C GLU A 62 21.14 4.23 21.70
N HIS A 63 21.58 3.05 21.23
CA HIS A 63 21.52 2.71 19.82
C HIS A 63 20.09 2.40 19.34
N GLY A 64 19.31 1.67 20.14
CA GLY A 64 17.89 1.42 19.85
C GLY A 64 17.09 2.71 19.76
N LYS A 65 17.28 3.64 20.71
CA LYS A 65 16.65 4.97 20.69
C LYS A 65 17.06 5.78 19.46
N ALA A 66 18.34 5.78 19.11
CA ALA A 66 18.85 6.51 17.94
C ALA A 66 18.24 6.01 16.63
N ASN A 67 17.92 4.72 16.53
CA ASN A 67 17.30 4.12 15.34
C ASN A 67 15.76 4.01 15.43
N ALA A 68 15.12 4.50 16.50
CA ALA A 68 13.68 4.30 16.71
C ALA A 68 12.78 4.89 15.61
N HIS A 69 13.30 5.88 14.88
CA HIS A 69 12.65 6.56 13.75
C HIS A 69 12.91 5.91 12.40
N ALA A 70 13.85 4.96 12.31
CA ALA A 70 14.15 4.25 11.07
C ALA A 70 13.05 3.24 10.76
N GLY A 71 12.47 3.32 9.54
CA GLY A 71 11.65 2.27 8.98
C GLY A 71 12.52 1.15 8.39
N LEU A 72 11.99 0.38 7.45
CA LEU A 72 12.76 -0.66 6.73
C LEU A 72 13.97 -0.10 5.95
N TYR A 73 13.87 1.15 5.51
CA TYR A 73 14.96 1.93 4.90
C TYR A 73 14.72 3.42 5.19
N GLN A 74 15.75 4.24 4.99
CA GLN A 74 15.66 5.70 4.98
C GLN A 74 16.02 6.24 3.60
N LEU A 75 15.38 7.34 3.21
CA LEU A 75 15.56 7.97 1.91
C LEU A 75 15.88 9.45 2.08
N PHE A 76 16.94 9.91 1.44
CA PHE A 76 17.40 11.30 1.49
C PHE A 76 17.49 11.90 0.09
N HIS A 77 16.87 13.06 -0.11
CA HIS A 77 16.95 13.82 -1.36
C HIS A 77 18.12 14.81 -1.31
N ILE A 78 18.95 14.80 -2.35
CA ILE A 78 20.06 15.72 -2.55
C ILE A 78 19.70 16.62 -3.76
N PRO A 79 19.08 17.79 -3.52
CA PRO A 79 18.61 18.64 -4.60
C PRO A 79 19.79 19.21 -5.38
N ASN A 80 19.65 19.24 -6.71
CA ASN A 80 20.61 19.89 -7.59
C ASN A 80 19.84 20.48 -8.79
N PRO A 81 19.77 21.83 -8.93
CA PRO A 81 19.05 22.47 -10.02
C PRO A 81 19.54 22.10 -11.43
N LYS A 82 20.76 21.57 -11.57
CA LYS A 82 21.32 21.10 -12.84
C LYS A 82 20.88 19.68 -13.22
N GLN A 83 20.24 18.97 -12.28
CA GLN A 83 19.74 17.60 -12.43
C GLN A 83 18.21 17.64 -12.39
N PRO A 84 17.53 17.96 -13.50
CA PRO A 84 16.06 18.01 -13.53
C PRO A 84 15.43 16.64 -13.27
N PRO A 85 14.11 16.61 -12.96
CA PRO A 85 13.33 15.38 -12.92
C PRO A 85 13.51 14.53 -14.18
N THR A 86 14.05 13.32 -14.02
CA THR A 86 14.29 12.40 -15.15
C THR A 86 14.44 10.95 -14.71
N TRP A 87 14.00 10.03 -15.57
CA TRP A 87 14.36 8.62 -15.51
C TRP A 87 15.82 8.39 -15.93
N TRP A 88 16.23 7.12 -16.02
CA TRP A 88 17.47 6.76 -16.72
C TRP A 88 17.33 6.94 -18.24
N ASP A 89 18.46 6.96 -18.94
CA ASP A 89 18.47 7.24 -20.37
C ASP A 89 17.80 6.09 -21.12
N ALA A 90 16.96 6.42 -22.11
CA ALA A 90 16.33 5.42 -22.95
C ALA A 90 17.41 4.66 -23.74
N VAL A 91 17.36 3.33 -23.69
CA VAL A 91 18.19 2.49 -24.55
C VAL A 91 17.50 2.43 -25.91
N ASP A 92 18.16 2.95 -26.95
CA ASP A 92 17.67 2.88 -28.33
C ASP A 92 17.82 1.43 -28.83
N ASN A 93 16.88 0.57 -28.43
CA ASN A 93 16.91 -0.84 -28.81
C ASN A 93 15.53 -1.33 -29.21
N ARG A 94 15.44 -1.90 -30.41
CA ARG A 94 14.20 -2.45 -30.99
C ARG A 94 13.69 -3.69 -30.24
N ASP A 95 14.50 -4.21 -29.32
CA ASP A 95 14.22 -5.36 -28.46
C ASP A 95 13.80 -4.96 -27.02
N ALA A 96 13.63 -3.66 -26.73
CA ALA A 96 13.16 -3.21 -25.42
C ALA A 96 11.71 -3.68 -25.18
N ASP A 97 11.53 -4.67 -24.32
CA ASP A 97 10.22 -5.14 -23.88
C ASP A 97 9.69 -4.21 -22.78
N PRO A 98 8.59 -3.46 -23.00
CA PRO A 98 8.02 -2.57 -21.99
C PRO A 98 7.52 -3.31 -20.74
N ARG A 99 7.43 -4.65 -20.78
CA ARG A 99 7.13 -5.50 -19.63
C ARG A 99 8.34 -5.71 -18.72
N ARG A 100 9.55 -5.28 -19.08
CA ARG A 100 10.76 -5.35 -18.24
C ARG A 100 11.02 -4.00 -17.57
N PRO A 101 10.52 -3.75 -16.35
CA PRO A 101 10.38 -2.39 -15.80
C PRO A 101 11.72 -1.68 -15.54
N LEU A 102 12.81 -2.41 -15.32
CA LEU A 102 14.14 -1.81 -15.09
C LEU A 102 15.09 -2.00 -16.27
N PHE A 103 14.57 -2.36 -17.45
CA PHE A 103 15.42 -2.49 -18.64
C PHE A 103 16.20 -1.20 -18.92
N GLY A 104 17.51 -1.35 -19.09
CA GLY A 104 18.42 -0.22 -19.34
C GLY A 104 18.96 0.49 -18.11
N LEU A 105 18.45 0.19 -16.90
CA LEU A 105 18.99 0.73 -15.66
C LEU A 105 20.41 0.17 -15.42
N LYS A 106 21.42 1.03 -15.26
CA LYS A 106 22.80 0.61 -14.98
C LYS A 106 23.12 0.66 -13.48
N VAL A 107 23.56 -0.45 -12.91
CA VAL A 107 23.85 -0.58 -11.47
C VAL A 107 25.29 -1.04 -11.24
N ILE A 108 26.02 -0.33 -10.39
CA ILE A 108 27.30 -0.79 -9.83
C ILE A 108 27.05 -1.40 -8.46
N ASP A 109 27.36 -2.68 -8.32
CA ASP A 109 27.14 -3.47 -7.11
C ASP A 109 28.48 -3.73 -6.41
N LEU A 110 28.72 -3.05 -5.28
CA LEU A 110 29.89 -3.20 -4.42
C LEU A 110 29.59 -4.07 -3.20
N THR A 111 28.69 -5.05 -3.35
CA THR A 111 28.24 -5.90 -2.25
C THR A 111 28.81 -7.31 -2.29
N ARG A 112 28.76 -7.95 -1.12
CA ARG A 112 29.20 -9.33 -0.89
C ARG A 112 28.19 -10.03 0.00
N ILE A 113 28.30 -11.35 0.10
CA ILE A 113 27.49 -12.18 1.00
C ILE A 113 26.01 -12.19 0.57
N ILE A 114 25.06 -11.70 1.36
CA ILE A 114 23.62 -11.95 1.15
C ILE A 114 22.83 -10.65 1.09
N ALA A 115 22.83 -9.80 2.13
CA ALA A 115 21.93 -8.64 2.21
C ALA A 115 22.07 -7.68 1.02
N GLY A 116 23.24 -7.02 0.88
CA GLY A 116 23.51 -6.17 -0.27
C GLY A 116 23.43 -6.90 -1.61
N ALA A 117 23.87 -8.15 -1.69
CA ALA A 117 23.84 -8.92 -2.93
C ALA A 117 22.40 -9.24 -3.38
N THR A 118 21.49 -9.43 -2.43
CA THR A 118 20.06 -9.61 -2.70
C THR A 118 19.46 -8.35 -3.32
N ILE A 119 19.86 -7.14 -2.88
CA ILE A 119 19.43 -5.87 -3.52
C ILE A 119 19.69 -5.91 -5.03
N GLY A 120 20.92 -6.27 -5.41
CA GLY A 120 21.27 -6.40 -6.82
C GLY A 120 20.45 -7.49 -7.52
N ARG A 121 20.28 -8.68 -6.93
CA ARG A 121 19.53 -9.78 -7.56
C ARG A 121 18.10 -9.35 -7.89
N GLU A 122 17.41 -8.72 -6.95
CA GLU A 122 16.03 -8.23 -7.14
C GLU A 122 15.92 -7.23 -8.30
N LEU A 123 16.86 -6.28 -8.39
CA LEU A 123 16.89 -5.32 -9.50
C LEU A 123 17.17 -6.01 -10.85
N ALA A 124 18.05 -7.02 -10.87
CA ALA A 124 18.36 -7.78 -12.07
C ALA A 124 17.16 -8.61 -12.56
N GLU A 125 16.36 -9.19 -11.66
CA GLU A 125 15.13 -9.91 -12.00
C GLU A 125 14.11 -9.02 -12.71
N LEU A 126 14.07 -7.73 -12.33
CA LEU A 126 13.24 -6.71 -12.94
C LEU A 126 13.83 -6.13 -14.24
N GLY A 127 15.02 -6.59 -14.65
CA GLY A 127 15.65 -6.25 -15.93
C GLY A 127 16.80 -5.24 -15.86
N ALA A 128 17.29 -4.89 -14.68
CA ALA A 128 18.45 -3.99 -14.55
C ALA A 128 19.74 -4.66 -15.06
N SER A 129 20.67 -3.85 -15.56
CA SER A 129 22.03 -4.26 -15.94
C SER A 129 22.98 -4.02 -14.78
N ILE A 130 23.51 -5.09 -14.19
CA ILE A 130 24.27 -5.02 -12.94
C ILE A 130 25.69 -5.50 -13.12
N LEU A 131 26.67 -4.63 -12.85
CA LEU A 131 28.07 -4.98 -12.76
C LEU A 131 28.49 -5.03 -11.29
N ARG A 132 28.73 -6.24 -10.80
CA ARG A 132 29.29 -6.49 -9.47
C ARG A 132 30.80 -6.38 -9.51
N ILE A 133 31.36 -5.58 -8.61
CA ILE A 133 32.80 -5.35 -8.52
C ILE A 133 33.29 -5.87 -7.17
N THR A 134 34.28 -6.75 -7.22
CA THR A 134 34.98 -7.27 -6.05
C THR A 134 36.50 -7.19 -6.29
N SER A 135 37.32 -7.77 -5.41
CA SER A 135 38.78 -7.77 -5.52
C SER A 135 39.32 -9.19 -5.35
N PRO A 136 40.37 -9.59 -6.09
CA PRO A 136 41.02 -10.90 -5.88
C PRO A 136 41.65 -11.01 -4.49
N ASN A 137 41.87 -9.88 -3.82
CA ASN A 137 42.45 -9.79 -2.48
C ASN A 137 41.40 -9.78 -1.36
N VAL A 138 40.12 -9.91 -1.69
CA VAL A 138 39.01 -9.89 -0.73
C VAL A 138 38.29 -11.23 -0.78
N THR A 139 38.12 -11.87 0.37
CA THR A 139 37.44 -13.17 0.47
C THR A 139 35.98 -13.07 0.03
N ASP A 140 35.58 -13.83 -0.98
CA ASP A 140 34.18 -13.97 -1.39
C ASP A 140 33.72 -15.42 -1.19
N ILE A 141 32.46 -15.62 -0.79
CA ILE A 141 31.91 -16.95 -0.51
C ILE A 141 31.15 -17.43 -1.75
N SER A 142 31.83 -18.19 -2.59
CA SER A 142 31.31 -18.64 -3.89
C SER A 142 30.01 -19.44 -3.79
N SER A 143 29.78 -20.21 -2.72
CA SER A 143 28.57 -21.01 -2.55
C SER A 143 27.30 -20.18 -2.38
N ILE A 144 27.40 -18.96 -1.83
CA ILE A 144 26.25 -18.07 -1.64
C ILE A 144 25.84 -17.40 -2.97
N ASN A 145 26.82 -17.14 -3.84
CA ASN A 145 26.57 -16.56 -5.16
C ASN A 145 25.68 -17.45 -6.04
N ILE A 146 25.49 -18.74 -5.71
CA ILE A 146 24.54 -19.65 -6.39
C ILE A 146 23.12 -19.12 -6.34
N ASP A 147 22.78 -18.34 -5.32
CA ASP A 147 21.48 -17.69 -5.18
C ASP A 147 21.53 -16.23 -5.62
N VAL A 148 22.41 -15.43 -5.02
CA VAL A 148 22.38 -13.96 -5.17
C VAL A 148 23.15 -13.41 -6.38
N GLY A 149 23.80 -14.30 -7.15
CA GLY A 149 24.66 -13.92 -8.27
C GLY A 149 23.96 -13.88 -9.64
N TRP A 150 22.74 -14.38 -9.77
CA TRP A 150 22.05 -14.44 -11.07
C TRP A 150 21.76 -13.06 -11.65
N GLY A 151 21.94 -12.94 -12.98
CA GLY A 151 21.66 -11.71 -13.72
C GLY A 151 22.69 -10.59 -13.56
N LYS A 152 23.89 -10.92 -13.05
CA LYS A 152 24.97 -9.94 -12.82
C LYS A 152 26.24 -10.31 -13.58
N TRP A 153 26.91 -9.30 -14.12
CA TRP A 153 28.32 -9.41 -14.50
C TRP A 153 29.21 -9.27 -13.26
N ASN A 154 30.36 -9.94 -13.25
CA ASN A 154 31.33 -9.83 -12.15
C ASN A 154 32.69 -9.40 -12.71
N ALA A 155 33.33 -8.44 -12.07
CA ALA A 155 34.67 -7.96 -12.42
C ALA A 155 35.55 -7.75 -11.17
N TYR A 156 36.86 -7.83 -11.38
CA TYR A 156 37.85 -7.52 -10.35
C TYR A 156 38.43 -6.13 -10.53
N LEU A 157 38.40 -5.34 -9.46
CA LEU A 157 39.17 -4.11 -9.31
C LEU A 157 39.88 -4.12 -7.95
N ASP A 158 41.17 -3.83 -7.93
CA ASP A 158 41.95 -3.64 -6.70
C ASP A 158 42.08 -2.14 -6.42
N LEU A 159 41.24 -1.62 -5.52
CA LEU A 159 41.20 -0.19 -5.17
C LEU A 159 42.49 0.34 -4.55
N LYS A 160 43.49 -0.50 -4.29
CA LYS A 160 44.85 -0.04 -3.94
C LYS A 160 45.59 0.55 -5.14
N LYS A 161 45.26 0.12 -6.36
CA LYS A 161 45.84 0.61 -7.62
C LYS A 161 45.05 1.81 -8.11
N GLU A 162 45.73 2.88 -8.51
CA GLU A 162 45.04 4.09 -9.01
C GLU A 162 44.33 3.80 -10.33
N GLU A 163 44.90 2.96 -11.19
CA GLU A 163 44.33 2.61 -12.49
C GLU A 163 42.96 1.93 -12.34
N ASP A 164 42.80 1.07 -11.33
CA ASP A 164 41.54 0.40 -11.04
C ASP A 164 40.53 1.37 -10.38
N ARG A 165 41.01 2.38 -9.63
CA ARG A 165 40.15 3.46 -9.11
C ARG A 165 39.63 4.34 -10.25
N GLU A 166 40.46 4.71 -11.22
CA GLU A 166 40.02 5.46 -12.39
C GLU A 166 38.97 4.68 -13.20
N GLN A 167 39.15 3.37 -13.36
CA GLN A 167 38.14 2.50 -13.99
C GLN A 167 36.82 2.51 -13.22
N LEU A 168 36.84 2.33 -11.90
CA LEU A 168 35.63 2.39 -11.07
C LEU A 168 34.94 3.75 -11.18
N ARG A 169 35.70 4.85 -11.19
CA ARG A 169 35.17 6.20 -11.34
C ARG A 169 34.44 6.37 -12.68
N GLY A 170 35.03 5.89 -13.77
CA GLY A 170 34.39 5.87 -15.09
C GLY A 170 33.08 5.10 -15.09
N LEU A 171 33.07 3.91 -14.50
CA LEU A 171 31.87 3.07 -14.37
C LEU A 171 30.77 3.75 -13.55
N MET A 172 31.12 4.37 -12.42
CA MET A 172 30.15 5.08 -11.58
C MET A 172 29.54 6.31 -12.28
N LEU A 173 30.34 7.05 -13.06
CA LEU A 173 29.86 8.19 -13.84
C LEU A 173 28.79 7.82 -14.88
N GLU A 174 28.82 6.59 -15.38
CA GLU A 174 27.81 6.07 -16.30
C GLU A 174 26.61 5.40 -15.61
N SER A 175 26.77 4.99 -14.36
CA SER A 175 25.74 4.26 -13.62
C SER A 175 24.57 5.14 -13.17
N ASP A 176 23.41 4.52 -12.99
CA ASP A 176 22.23 5.15 -12.38
C ASP A 176 22.19 4.94 -10.87
N VAL A 177 22.71 3.80 -10.41
CA VAL A 177 22.67 3.34 -9.04
C VAL A 177 24.04 2.77 -8.64
N VAL A 178 24.49 3.11 -7.45
CA VAL A 178 25.62 2.44 -6.77
C VAL A 178 25.09 1.80 -5.49
N ILE A 179 25.41 0.53 -5.26
CA ILE A 179 25.08 -0.20 -4.03
C ILE A 179 26.38 -0.47 -3.28
N ASP A 180 26.49 0.07 -2.06
CA ASP A 180 27.66 -0.06 -1.18
C ASP A 180 27.31 -0.89 0.05
N GLY A 181 27.89 -2.10 0.14
CA GLY A 181 27.72 -3.02 1.27
C GLY A 181 28.97 -3.13 2.15
N TYR A 182 29.94 -2.22 2.01
CA TYR A 182 31.12 -2.23 2.89
C TYR A 182 30.80 -1.57 4.24
N ARG A 183 31.59 -1.92 5.26
CA ARG A 183 31.52 -1.25 6.55
C ARG A 183 31.63 0.27 6.34
N PRO A 184 30.84 1.10 7.07
CA PRO A 184 30.94 2.55 6.96
C PRO A 184 32.38 3.07 7.06
N HIS A 185 32.69 4.12 6.29
CA HIS A 185 34.01 4.76 6.17
C HIS A 185 35.03 4.03 5.29
N ILE A 186 34.77 2.79 4.87
CA ILE A 186 35.72 2.04 4.03
C ILE A 186 35.78 2.58 2.61
N MET A 187 34.63 2.91 1.99
CA MET A 187 34.62 3.40 0.60
C MET A 187 35.10 4.85 0.51
N GLU A 188 34.86 5.67 1.54
CA GLU A 188 35.39 7.03 1.69
C GLU A 188 36.92 7.05 1.63
N LYS A 189 37.59 6.07 2.25
CA LYS A 189 39.05 5.94 2.20
C LYS A 189 39.59 5.83 0.77
N TRP A 190 38.80 5.27 -0.14
CA TRP A 190 39.17 5.06 -1.53
C TRP A 190 38.56 6.11 -2.48
N GLY A 191 37.84 7.11 -1.96
CA GLY A 191 37.21 8.17 -2.75
C GLY A 191 35.92 7.75 -3.46
N PHE A 192 35.24 6.73 -2.93
CA PHE A 192 33.98 6.21 -3.45
C PHE A 192 32.88 6.16 -2.39
N GLY A 193 33.03 6.90 -1.29
CA GLY A 193 31.97 7.02 -0.30
C GLY A 193 30.80 7.85 -0.83
N LYS A 194 29.72 7.91 -0.05
CA LYS A 194 28.48 8.63 -0.38
C LYS A 194 28.75 10.05 -0.91
N ASP A 195 29.49 10.86 -0.15
CA ASP A 195 29.74 12.26 -0.52
C ASP A 195 30.70 12.38 -1.72
N ASP A 196 31.63 11.43 -1.90
CA ASP A 196 32.54 11.42 -3.04
C ASP A 196 31.79 11.12 -4.34
N VAL A 197 30.88 10.13 -4.32
CA VAL A 197 30.08 9.76 -5.49
C VAL A 197 29.06 10.83 -5.85
N LEU A 198 28.40 11.44 -4.86
CA LEU A 198 27.52 12.58 -5.09
C LEU A 198 28.26 13.74 -5.75
N ARG A 199 29.45 14.09 -5.25
CA ARG A 199 30.30 15.15 -5.81
C ARG A 199 30.77 14.80 -7.22
N MET A 200 31.22 13.57 -7.44
CA MET A 200 31.66 13.07 -8.75
C MET A 200 30.54 13.20 -9.80
N CYS A 201 29.28 12.97 -9.39
CA CYS A 201 28.12 12.99 -10.28
C CYS A 201 27.43 14.36 -10.38
N GLU A 202 27.86 15.39 -9.64
CA GLU A 202 27.15 16.67 -9.52
C GLU A 202 26.95 17.41 -10.85
N GLY A 203 27.89 17.23 -11.79
CA GLY A 203 27.88 17.85 -13.11
C GLY A 203 27.05 17.10 -14.16
N ARG A 204 26.52 15.91 -13.84
CA ARG A 204 25.68 15.12 -14.74
C ARG A 204 24.32 15.79 -14.94
N LYS A 205 23.70 15.56 -16.09
CA LYS A 205 22.30 15.98 -16.38
C LYS A 205 21.27 15.19 -15.57
N LYS A 206 21.67 14.06 -14.98
CA LYS A 206 20.84 13.13 -14.23
C LYS A 206 21.54 12.84 -12.90
N GLY A 207 20.81 12.91 -11.80
CA GLY A 207 21.37 12.58 -10.48
C GLY A 207 21.56 11.08 -10.28
N ILE A 208 22.30 10.70 -9.24
CA ILE A 208 22.64 9.31 -8.93
C ILE A 208 21.84 8.82 -7.71
N VAL A 209 21.55 7.52 -7.65
CA VAL A 209 21.08 6.87 -6.42
C VAL A 209 22.26 6.15 -5.77
N TYR A 210 22.59 6.51 -4.53
CA TYR A 210 23.62 5.84 -3.75
C TYR A 210 22.97 5.06 -2.60
N ALA A 211 22.88 3.75 -2.73
CA ALA A 211 22.31 2.87 -1.72
C ALA A 211 23.42 2.30 -0.83
N ARG A 212 23.21 2.34 0.48
CA ARG A 212 24.16 1.86 1.49
C ARG A 212 23.50 0.78 2.32
N GLU A 213 24.23 -0.28 2.57
CA GLU A 213 23.79 -1.42 3.37
C GLU A 213 24.82 -1.73 4.47
N ASN A 214 24.38 -1.86 5.72
CA ASN A 214 25.22 -2.31 6.82
C ASN A 214 24.43 -3.05 7.92
N CYS A 215 25.12 -3.47 8.99
CA CYS A 215 24.46 -4.16 10.09
C CYS A 215 23.59 -3.23 10.97
N TYR A 216 24.10 -2.06 11.40
CA TYR A 216 23.55 -1.28 12.52
C TYR A 216 22.84 0.04 12.12
N GLY A 217 22.79 0.35 10.83
CA GLY A 217 22.36 1.65 10.32
C GLY A 217 23.39 2.75 10.53
N TRP A 218 22.97 4.00 10.29
CA TRP A 218 23.84 5.18 10.34
C TRP A 218 23.60 6.07 11.58
N ASN A 219 22.78 5.61 12.54
CA ASN A 219 22.49 6.36 13.76
C ASN A 219 23.05 5.67 15.00
N GLY A 220 23.34 6.46 16.04
CA GLY A 220 23.75 5.96 17.35
C GLY A 220 25.17 5.36 17.40
N PRO A 221 25.56 4.85 18.58
CA PRO A 221 26.95 4.48 18.87
C PRO A 221 27.46 3.26 18.09
N TYR A 222 26.57 2.39 17.58
CA TYR A 222 27.01 1.18 16.86
C TYR A 222 27.17 1.38 15.35
N SER A 223 26.90 2.59 14.82
CA SER A 223 26.89 2.87 13.38
C SER A 223 28.21 2.54 12.67
N GLY A 224 29.36 2.64 13.35
CA GLY A 224 30.67 2.27 12.79
C GLY A 224 31.08 0.80 12.97
N ARG A 225 30.28 -0.01 13.67
CA ARG A 225 30.61 -1.41 14.01
C ARG A 225 30.34 -2.34 12.82
N SER A 226 31.07 -3.45 12.76
CA SER A 226 30.72 -4.55 11.85
C SER A 226 29.66 -5.46 12.45
N GLY A 227 28.88 -6.07 11.58
CA GLY A 227 28.04 -7.19 11.95
C GLY A 227 27.57 -7.98 10.74
N TRP A 228 26.80 -9.01 11.05
CA TRP A 228 26.11 -9.94 10.15
C TRP A 228 24.69 -10.08 10.70
N GLN A 229 23.80 -10.77 9.98
CA GLN A 229 22.44 -10.99 10.46
C GLN A 229 22.40 -11.49 11.91
N GLN A 230 23.20 -12.51 12.26
CA GLN A 230 23.18 -13.13 13.59
C GLN A 230 23.50 -12.13 14.71
N ILE A 231 24.37 -11.16 14.40
CA ILE A 231 24.74 -10.08 15.33
C ILE A 231 23.55 -9.13 15.53
N SER A 232 22.86 -8.75 14.44
CA SER A 232 21.65 -7.92 14.51
C SER A 232 20.52 -8.64 15.27
N ASP A 233 20.30 -9.92 14.95
CA ASP A 233 19.27 -10.76 15.55
C ASP A 233 19.49 -10.91 17.07
N GLY A 234 20.74 -11.13 17.48
CA GLY A 234 21.12 -11.15 18.90
C GLY A 234 20.94 -9.79 19.57
N ALA A 235 21.44 -8.72 18.95
CA ALA A 235 21.37 -7.37 19.50
C ALA A 235 19.93 -6.88 19.73
N CYS A 236 18.98 -7.24 18.85
CA CYS A 236 17.58 -6.78 18.91
C CYS A 236 16.61 -7.70 19.66
N GLY A 237 17.10 -8.84 20.18
CA GLY A 237 16.30 -9.84 20.88
C GLY A 237 15.49 -10.79 19.99
N VAL A 238 15.79 -10.85 18.69
CA VAL A 238 15.24 -11.88 17.79
C VAL A 238 15.72 -13.25 18.24
N SER A 239 17.02 -13.41 18.54
CA SER A 239 17.59 -14.70 18.97
C SER A 239 16.99 -15.21 20.27
N LEU A 240 16.74 -14.32 21.24
CA LEU A 240 16.11 -14.69 22.52
C LEU A 240 14.65 -15.14 22.33
N LYS A 241 13.89 -14.43 21.49
CA LYS A 241 12.52 -14.82 21.14
C LYS A 241 12.49 -16.15 20.39
N PHE A 242 13.45 -16.39 19.50
CA PHE A 242 13.57 -17.64 18.75
C PHE A 242 13.89 -18.83 19.66
N GLY A 243 14.81 -18.68 20.62
CA GLY A 243 15.10 -19.70 21.63
C GLY A 243 13.87 -20.04 22.48
N ARG A 244 13.16 -19.01 22.96
CA ARG A 244 11.91 -19.20 23.75
C ARG A 244 10.83 -19.94 22.98
N ALA A 245 10.69 -19.67 21.67
CA ALA A 245 9.78 -20.41 20.81
C ALA A 245 10.15 -21.90 20.67
N MET A 246 11.45 -22.24 20.76
CA MET A 246 11.94 -23.61 20.82
C MET A 246 11.85 -24.23 22.23
N GLY A 247 11.44 -23.47 23.24
CA GLY A 247 11.28 -23.93 24.62
C GLY A 247 12.56 -23.84 25.46
N VAL A 248 13.55 -23.04 25.04
CA VAL A 248 14.76 -22.75 25.83
C VAL A 248 14.82 -21.26 26.18
N ASP A 249 15.23 -20.92 27.41
CA ASP A 249 15.36 -19.52 27.85
C ASP A 249 16.78 -19.00 27.65
N GLU A 250 17.25 -19.07 26.41
CA GLU A 250 18.57 -18.59 25.97
C GLU A 250 18.51 -18.11 24.51
N PRO A 251 19.44 -17.25 24.06
CA PRO A 251 19.43 -16.79 22.67
C PRO A 251 19.83 -17.92 21.71
N VAL A 252 18.96 -18.24 20.76
CA VAL A 252 19.24 -19.18 19.67
C VAL A 252 19.26 -18.41 18.36
N THR A 253 20.32 -18.60 17.58
CA THR A 253 20.46 -17.92 16.29
C THR A 253 19.43 -18.46 15.29
N PRO A 254 18.64 -17.59 14.62
CA PRO A 254 17.76 -18.03 13.54
C PRO A 254 18.51 -18.83 12.46
N VAL A 255 17.93 -19.96 12.03
CA VAL A 255 18.63 -20.95 11.20
C VAL A 255 18.93 -20.45 9.78
N PHE A 256 18.00 -19.69 9.20
CA PHE A 256 18.08 -19.20 7.82
C PHE A 256 18.36 -17.69 7.76
N PRO A 257 18.98 -17.19 6.67
CA PRO A 257 19.39 -15.80 6.53
C PRO A 257 18.20 -14.86 6.19
N ASN A 258 17.13 -14.94 6.97
CA ASN A 258 15.90 -14.17 6.76
C ASN A 258 16.14 -12.66 6.82
N SER A 259 16.85 -12.17 7.85
CA SER A 259 17.13 -10.74 7.99
C SER A 259 17.99 -10.23 6.85
N ASP A 260 18.98 -10.99 6.37
CA ASP A 260 19.78 -10.64 5.20
C ASP A 260 18.89 -10.50 3.95
N CYS A 261 18.12 -11.53 3.61
CA CYS A 261 17.25 -11.51 2.42
C CYS A 261 16.22 -10.38 2.47
N CYS A 262 15.55 -10.19 3.62
CA CYS A 262 14.53 -9.15 3.77
C CYS A 262 15.11 -7.73 3.81
N THR A 263 16.33 -7.56 4.33
CA THR A 263 17.10 -6.31 4.21
C THR A 263 17.39 -6.02 2.74
N GLY A 264 17.75 -7.05 1.97
CA GLY A 264 17.92 -6.93 0.52
C GLY A 264 16.67 -6.47 -0.23
N ILE A 265 15.51 -7.07 0.08
CA ILE A 265 14.21 -6.68 -0.48
C ILE A 265 13.88 -5.22 -0.11
N SER A 266 14.14 -4.84 1.14
CA SER A 266 13.93 -3.47 1.64
C SER A 266 14.82 -2.47 0.90
N GLY A 267 16.09 -2.82 0.65
CA GLY A 267 17.03 -2.00 -0.10
C GLY A 267 16.65 -1.84 -1.56
N ALA A 268 16.22 -2.92 -2.23
CA ALA A 268 15.72 -2.87 -3.60
C ALA A 268 14.48 -1.98 -3.71
N THR A 269 13.55 -2.12 -2.75
CA THR A 269 12.37 -1.25 -2.65
C THR A 269 12.74 0.21 -2.44
N GLY A 270 13.72 0.50 -1.57
CA GLY A 270 14.24 1.84 -1.34
C GLY A 270 14.86 2.46 -2.59
N ILE A 271 15.59 1.68 -3.40
CA ILE A 271 16.13 2.12 -4.69
C ILE A 271 15.01 2.41 -5.69
N LEU A 272 14.00 1.54 -5.80
CA LEU A 272 12.84 1.79 -6.67
C LEU A 272 12.12 3.08 -6.28
N HIS A 273 11.92 3.30 -4.98
CA HIS A 273 11.35 4.53 -4.45
C HIS A 273 12.24 5.75 -4.79
N ALA A 274 13.55 5.65 -4.62
CA ALA A 274 14.50 6.70 -4.99
C ALA A 274 14.46 7.03 -6.49
N LEU A 275 14.35 6.03 -7.36
CA LEU A 275 14.27 6.20 -8.81
C LEU A 275 12.99 6.93 -9.23
N ILE A 276 11.84 6.57 -8.63
CA ILE A 276 10.56 7.27 -8.84
C ILE A 276 10.68 8.73 -8.40
N GLN A 277 11.21 8.98 -7.20
CA GLN A 277 11.38 10.33 -6.69
C GLN A 277 12.35 11.16 -7.54
N ARG A 278 13.43 10.57 -8.02
CA ARG A 278 14.35 11.21 -8.98
C ARG A 278 13.66 11.59 -10.28
N ALA A 279 12.77 10.72 -10.79
CA ALA A 279 12.01 11.00 -11.98
C ALA A 279 10.99 12.13 -11.81
N GLU A 280 10.47 12.33 -10.60
CA GLU A 280 9.47 13.37 -10.29
C GLU A 280 10.09 14.69 -9.84
N LYS A 281 11.21 14.65 -9.09
CA LYS A 281 11.77 15.80 -8.37
C LYS A 281 13.20 16.15 -8.78
N GLY A 282 13.87 15.30 -9.53
CA GLY A 282 15.26 15.51 -9.93
C GLY A 282 16.24 15.41 -8.76
N GLY A 283 17.48 15.82 -8.96
CA GLY A 283 18.55 15.66 -7.97
C GLY A 283 19.02 14.21 -7.80
N SER A 284 19.82 13.99 -6.76
CA SER A 284 20.37 12.67 -6.40
C SER A 284 19.71 12.16 -5.12
N TYR A 285 19.81 10.86 -4.84
CA TYR A 285 19.19 10.24 -3.68
C TYR A 285 20.16 9.32 -2.95
N VAL A 286 20.04 9.26 -1.63
CA VAL A 286 20.74 8.30 -0.78
C VAL A 286 19.71 7.39 -0.14
N VAL A 287 19.94 6.09 -0.24
CA VAL A 287 19.10 5.06 0.39
C VAL A 287 19.93 4.38 1.46
N ASP A 288 19.45 4.40 2.70
CA ASP A 288 20.09 3.74 3.82
C ASP A 288 19.24 2.55 4.24
N VAL A 289 19.81 1.35 4.20
CA VAL A 289 19.16 0.11 4.64
C VAL A 289 20.10 -0.65 5.58
N ALA A 290 19.54 -1.32 6.59
CA ALA A 290 20.36 -2.06 7.54
C ALA A 290 19.66 -3.30 8.09
N LEU A 291 20.45 -4.32 8.45
CA LEU A 291 19.94 -5.52 9.10
C LEU A 291 19.17 -5.18 10.37
N ASN A 292 19.69 -4.23 11.14
CA ASN A 292 19.06 -3.75 12.36
C ASN A 292 17.73 -3.03 12.12
N TYR A 293 17.56 -2.36 10.98
CA TYR A 293 16.28 -1.74 10.61
C TYR A 293 15.23 -2.82 10.39
N TYR A 294 15.57 -3.88 9.66
CA TYR A 294 14.68 -5.02 9.48
C TYR A 294 14.41 -5.77 10.79
N SER A 295 15.44 -6.12 11.58
CA SER A 295 15.27 -6.84 12.85
C SER A 295 14.38 -6.05 13.82
N GLN A 296 14.54 -4.72 13.89
CA GLN A 296 13.67 -3.86 14.70
C GLN A 296 12.22 -3.85 14.18
N TRP A 297 12.01 -3.72 12.87
CA TRP A 297 10.69 -3.80 12.28
C TRP A 297 10.04 -5.16 12.55
N LEU A 298 10.78 -6.25 12.42
CA LEU A 298 10.29 -7.60 12.70
C LEU A 298 9.78 -7.72 14.14
N VAL A 299 10.56 -7.29 15.12
CA VAL A 299 10.18 -7.43 16.54
C VAL A 299 9.10 -6.44 16.98
N ARG A 300 9.02 -5.25 16.38
CA ARG A 300 8.05 -4.20 16.75
C ARG A 300 6.72 -4.32 16.00
N SER A 301 6.77 -4.67 14.72
CA SER A 301 5.62 -4.62 13.82
C SER A 301 5.00 -5.99 13.54
N CYS A 302 5.81 -7.05 13.47
CA CYS A 302 5.29 -8.42 13.25
C CYS A 302 5.10 -9.19 14.57
N GLY A 303 6.06 -9.08 15.49
CA GLY A 303 6.00 -9.78 16.79
C GLY A 303 6.23 -11.29 16.68
N THR A 304 5.81 -12.02 17.71
CA THR A 304 5.91 -13.49 17.77
C THR A 304 4.56 -14.14 17.45
N TYR A 305 4.57 -15.30 16.82
CA TYR A 305 3.35 -16.11 16.73
C TYR A 305 2.80 -16.46 18.12
N PRO A 306 1.47 -16.54 18.27
CA PRO A 306 0.82 -17.08 19.47
C PRO A 306 1.31 -18.49 19.85
N VAL A 307 1.21 -18.84 21.14
CA VAL A 307 1.70 -20.13 21.66
C VAL A 307 1.01 -21.33 20.99
N ASP A 308 -0.29 -21.24 20.74
CA ASP A 308 -1.07 -22.26 20.06
C ASP A 308 -0.62 -22.48 18.60
N VAL A 309 -0.19 -21.43 17.91
CA VAL A 309 0.40 -21.55 16.56
C VAL A 309 1.75 -22.27 16.62
N TRP A 310 2.59 -21.95 17.61
CA TRP A 310 3.85 -22.68 17.81
C TRP A 310 3.62 -24.14 18.17
N ASP A 311 2.67 -24.42 19.06
CA ASP A 311 2.32 -25.78 19.46
C ASP A 311 1.79 -26.60 18.28
N ASP A 312 0.97 -26.01 17.40
CA ASP A 312 0.53 -26.64 16.15
C ASP A 312 1.71 -26.92 15.21
N LEU A 313 2.57 -25.93 14.95
CA LEU A 313 3.75 -26.11 14.08
C LEU A 313 4.68 -27.20 14.59
N TRP A 314 4.95 -27.21 15.90
CA TRP A 314 5.77 -28.23 16.56
C TRP A 314 5.12 -29.61 16.55
N THR A 315 3.79 -29.68 16.66
CA THR A 315 3.05 -30.93 16.52
C THR A 315 3.14 -31.48 15.10
N ARG A 316 3.02 -30.63 14.07
CA ARG A 316 3.03 -31.05 12.66
C ARG A 316 4.43 -31.41 12.16
N TYR A 317 5.42 -30.57 12.46
CA TYR A 317 6.74 -30.64 11.82
C TYR A 317 7.85 -31.14 12.75
N GLY A 318 7.57 -31.26 14.05
CA GLY A 318 8.57 -31.62 15.06
C GLY A 318 9.27 -30.39 15.64
N LYS A 319 9.78 -30.54 16.86
CA LYS A 319 10.37 -29.46 17.67
C LYS A 319 11.87 -29.69 17.90
N PRO A 320 12.75 -29.34 16.93
CA PRO A 320 14.17 -29.39 17.16
C PRO A 320 14.53 -28.35 18.24
N VAL A 321 15.41 -28.74 19.16
CA VAL A 321 15.96 -27.86 20.20
C VAL A 321 17.41 -27.60 19.84
N PHE A 322 17.75 -26.32 19.71
CA PHE A 322 19.12 -25.85 19.52
C PHE A 322 19.51 -24.94 20.66
N HIS A 323 20.81 -24.80 20.86
CA HIS A 323 21.39 -24.01 21.92
C HIS A 323 22.20 -22.83 21.38
N HIS A 324 22.53 -21.88 22.26
CA HIS A 324 23.27 -20.67 21.90
C HIS A 324 24.66 -20.92 21.28
N ASP A 325 25.22 -22.12 21.49
CA ASP A 325 26.51 -22.59 20.97
C ASP A 325 26.40 -23.56 19.78
N ASP A 326 25.20 -23.77 19.25
CA ASP A 326 24.96 -24.49 18.01
C ASP A 326 25.10 -23.57 16.79
N ASN A 327 26.12 -23.83 16.00
CA ASN A 327 26.39 -23.05 14.79
C ASN A 327 25.56 -23.57 13.59
N MET A 328 25.58 -22.80 12.50
CA MET A 328 24.85 -23.14 11.27
C MET A 328 25.23 -24.50 10.65
N GLN A 329 26.41 -25.04 10.92
CA GLN A 329 26.80 -26.38 10.42
C GLN A 329 26.04 -27.50 11.13
N ILE A 330 25.49 -27.22 12.32
CA ILE A 330 24.65 -28.13 13.09
C ILE A 330 23.17 -27.83 12.79
N THR A 331 22.77 -26.56 12.87
CA THR A 331 21.36 -26.19 12.79
C THR A 331 20.77 -26.38 11.39
N ILE A 332 21.48 -25.99 10.32
CA ILE A 332 20.97 -26.07 8.94
C ILE A 332 20.69 -27.51 8.52
N PRO A 333 21.63 -28.48 8.64
CA PRO A 333 21.35 -29.87 8.21
C PRO A 333 20.20 -30.50 9.00
N ALA A 334 20.11 -30.23 10.31
CA ALA A 334 19.03 -30.72 11.15
C ALA A 334 17.66 -30.15 10.71
N PHE A 335 17.59 -28.84 10.48
CA PHE A 335 16.36 -28.18 10.05
C PHE A 335 15.95 -28.56 8.62
N LEU A 336 16.90 -28.62 7.68
CA LEU A 336 16.63 -29.07 6.31
C LEU A 336 16.14 -30.51 6.27
N LYS A 337 16.72 -31.40 7.08
CA LYS A 337 16.24 -32.78 7.21
C LYS A 337 14.80 -32.81 7.72
N MET A 338 14.50 -32.05 8.79
CA MET A 338 13.14 -31.94 9.31
C MET A 338 12.16 -31.43 8.25
N LEU A 339 12.49 -30.32 7.56
CA LEU A 339 11.64 -29.76 6.52
C LEU A 339 11.44 -30.75 5.36
N LYS A 340 12.47 -31.48 4.96
CA LYS A 340 12.36 -32.49 3.89
C LYS A 340 11.46 -33.67 4.30
N ASP A 341 11.58 -34.12 5.54
CA ASP A 341 10.85 -35.29 6.04
C ASP A 341 9.39 -34.95 6.40
N LYS A 342 9.12 -33.69 6.78
CA LYS A 342 7.84 -33.28 7.37
C LYS A 342 7.07 -32.22 6.59
N ALA A 343 7.75 -31.46 5.73
CA ALA A 343 7.17 -30.42 4.89
C ALA A 343 7.60 -30.58 3.41
N PRO A 344 7.38 -31.76 2.78
CA PRO A 344 7.78 -32.01 1.39
C PRO A 344 7.14 -31.04 0.40
N GLU A 345 6.00 -30.43 0.74
CA GLU A 345 5.30 -29.41 -0.04
C GLU A 345 6.17 -28.17 -0.32
N LEU A 346 7.16 -27.85 0.53
CA LEU A 346 8.08 -26.74 0.30
C LEU A 346 9.04 -27.00 -0.87
N TYR A 347 9.11 -28.25 -1.34
CA TYR A 347 9.96 -28.67 -2.45
C TYR A 347 9.15 -28.99 -3.71
N ASP A 348 7.91 -28.52 -3.81
CA ASP A 348 7.10 -28.65 -5.02
C ASP A 348 7.83 -28.06 -6.23
N GLU A 349 7.95 -28.83 -7.31
CA GLU A 349 8.68 -28.42 -8.52
C GLU A 349 8.09 -27.18 -9.20
N SER A 350 6.84 -26.83 -8.93
CA SER A 350 6.23 -25.60 -9.44
C SER A 350 6.90 -24.33 -8.91
N TYR A 351 7.53 -24.37 -7.73
CA TYR A 351 8.28 -23.25 -7.15
C TYR A 351 9.69 -23.09 -7.73
N PHE A 352 10.17 -24.07 -8.49
CA PHE A 352 11.54 -24.09 -9.00
C PHE A 352 11.58 -24.02 -10.51
N GLU A 353 12.68 -23.50 -11.02
CA GLU A 353 13.05 -23.59 -12.43
C GLU A 353 14.47 -24.11 -12.57
N LYS A 354 14.76 -24.64 -13.76
CA LYS A 354 16.11 -25.06 -14.12
C LYS A 354 16.82 -23.90 -14.79
N ARG A 355 18.00 -23.55 -14.28
CA ARG A 355 18.90 -22.58 -14.91
C ARG A 355 20.23 -23.24 -15.23
N HIS A 356 20.64 -23.17 -16.49
CA HIS A 356 21.94 -23.69 -16.90
C HIS A 356 23.04 -22.72 -16.49
N SER A 357 24.03 -23.19 -15.74
CA SER A 357 25.25 -22.45 -15.45
C SER A 357 26.29 -22.73 -16.51
N VAL A 358 26.57 -21.75 -17.36
CA VAL A 358 27.60 -21.89 -18.41
C VAL A 358 29.01 -22.13 -17.81
N PRO A 359 29.51 -21.32 -16.86
CA PRO A 359 30.83 -21.57 -16.26
C PRO A 359 30.98 -22.88 -15.48
N LEU A 360 29.93 -23.40 -14.82
CA LEU A 360 30.01 -24.71 -14.16
C LEU A 360 29.69 -25.88 -15.09
N GLY A 361 29.04 -25.64 -16.22
CA GLY A 361 28.54 -26.68 -17.12
C GLY A 361 27.46 -27.56 -16.50
N VAL A 362 26.67 -27.05 -15.55
CA VAL A 362 25.61 -27.82 -14.86
C VAL A 362 24.28 -27.07 -14.85
N ASP A 363 23.18 -27.83 -14.86
CA ASP A 363 21.85 -27.29 -14.60
C ASP A 363 21.59 -27.21 -13.09
N LEU A 364 21.26 -26.03 -12.63
CA LEU A 364 20.91 -25.77 -11.24
C LEU A 364 19.38 -25.68 -11.09
N ARG A 365 18.86 -26.34 -10.07
CA ARG A 365 17.48 -26.16 -9.62
C ARG A 365 17.44 -24.95 -8.70
N VAL A 366 16.77 -23.88 -9.12
CA VAL A 366 16.69 -22.63 -8.37
C VAL A 366 15.25 -22.23 -8.14
N VAL A 367 15.00 -21.44 -7.10
CA VAL A 367 13.67 -20.91 -6.81
C VAL A 367 13.29 -19.92 -7.93
N LYS A 368 12.06 -20.03 -8.44
CA LYS A 368 11.53 -19.06 -9.40
C LYS A 368 11.46 -17.69 -8.75
N PRO A 369 11.53 -16.60 -9.53
CA PRO A 369 11.26 -15.28 -8.99
C PRO A 369 9.94 -15.25 -8.23
N ILE A 370 9.98 -14.78 -6.98
CA ILE A 370 8.81 -14.80 -6.07
C ILE A 370 7.79 -13.72 -6.48
N LEU A 371 8.25 -12.64 -7.11
CA LEU A 371 7.39 -11.54 -7.55
C LEU A 371 6.48 -11.99 -8.70
N GLY A 372 5.16 -12.03 -8.44
CA GLY A 372 4.14 -12.27 -9.46
C GLY A 372 3.45 -10.98 -9.88
N PHE A 373 3.27 -10.77 -11.19
CA PHE A 373 2.54 -9.62 -11.72
C PHE A 373 1.30 -10.05 -12.50
N PRO A 374 0.10 -9.57 -12.16
CA PRO A 374 -1.14 -10.01 -12.79
C PRO A 374 -1.23 -9.59 -14.26
N GLY A 375 -1.74 -10.50 -15.10
CA GLY A 375 -2.03 -10.24 -16.51
C GLY A 375 -0.80 -10.16 -17.42
N ASN A 376 0.33 -10.80 -17.05
CA ASN A 376 1.60 -10.75 -17.79
C ASN A 376 2.08 -9.32 -18.10
N ARG A 377 1.70 -8.35 -17.24
CA ARG A 377 2.04 -6.92 -17.37
C ARG A 377 3.52 -6.65 -17.16
N VAL A 378 4.17 -7.47 -16.35
CA VAL A 378 5.61 -7.47 -16.14
C VAL A 378 6.14 -8.86 -16.50
N SER A 379 7.22 -8.87 -17.28
CA SER A 379 8.01 -10.03 -17.60
C SER A 379 9.30 -9.92 -16.82
N LEU A 380 9.45 -10.78 -15.81
CA LEU A 380 10.73 -10.92 -15.12
C LEU A 380 11.75 -11.57 -16.05
N GLY A 381 13.00 -11.19 -15.88
CA GLY A 381 14.09 -11.77 -16.66
C GLY A 381 15.38 -10.98 -16.55
N TYR A 382 16.49 -11.70 -16.63
CA TYR A 382 17.84 -11.15 -16.58
C TYR A 382 18.29 -10.60 -17.93
N THR A 383 19.17 -9.59 -17.93
CA THR A 383 19.77 -9.00 -19.14
C THR A 383 20.99 -9.76 -19.61
N VAL A 384 21.60 -10.54 -18.72
CA VAL A 384 22.68 -11.49 -19.01
C VAL A 384 22.09 -12.88 -19.15
N GLU A 385 22.66 -13.70 -20.04
CA GLU A 385 22.44 -15.16 -19.95
C GLU A 385 22.77 -15.66 -18.53
N PRO A 386 22.20 -16.78 -18.08
CA PRO A 386 22.48 -17.33 -16.76
C PRO A 386 23.94 -17.85 -16.64
N SER A 387 24.93 -16.97 -16.71
CA SER A 387 26.34 -17.29 -16.48
C SER A 387 26.60 -17.31 -14.98
N TYR A 388 26.18 -18.37 -14.29
CA TYR A 388 26.68 -18.60 -12.94
C TYR A 388 28.14 -19.03 -13.02
N GLY A 389 29.06 -18.29 -12.43
CA GLY A 389 30.33 -18.86 -12.00
C GLY A 389 31.44 -17.86 -11.75
N ALA A 390 32.35 -18.31 -10.90
CA ALA A 390 33.50 -17.61 -10.35
C ALA A 390 34.58 -17.19 -11.36
N SER A 391 34.29 -17.15 -12.66
CA SER A 391 35.13 -16.47 -13.64
C SER A 391 34.90 -14.98 -13.49
N VAL A 392 35.45 -14.44 -12.39
CA VAL A 392 35.68 -13.02 -12.32
C VAL A 392 36.84 -12.76 -13.27
N GLU A 393 36.50 -12.29 -14.45
CA GLU A 393 37.48 -11.96 -15.47
C GLU A 393 38.20 -10.66 -15.05
N PRO A 394 39.46 -10.45 -15.47
CA PRO A 394 39.96 -9.08 -15.61
C PRO A 394 38.90 -8.28 -16.39
N LEU A 395 38.67 -7.01 -16.04
CA LEU A 395 37.63 -6.21 -16.70
C LEU A 395 37.84 -6.20 -18.23
N ILE A 396 37.09 -7.04 -18.95
CA ILE A 396 36.93 -6.98 -20.40
C ILE A 396 35.61 -6.26 -20.61
N LEU A 397 35.68 -4.98 -20.95
CA LEU A 397 34.50 -4.13 -21.15
C LEU A 397 33.64 -4.71 -22.29
N PRO A 398 32.38 -5.08 -22.07
CA PRO A 398 31.50 -5.48 -23.15
C PRO A 398 31.10 -4.25 -23.99
N ASP A 399 30.99 -4.39 -25.31
CA ASP A 399 30.82 -3.28 -26.27
C ASP A 399 29.64 -2.32 -25.97
N TRP A 400 28.61 -2.79 -25.27
CA TRP A 400 27.46 -1.97 -24.86
C TRP A 400 27.77 -0.99 -23.70
N LEU A 401 28.85 -1.21 -22.96
CA LEU A 401 29.35 -0.32 -21.92
C LEU A 401 30.24 0.81 -22.48
N LEU A 402 30.63 0.73 -23.76
CA LEU A 402 31.57 1.63 -24.42
C LEU A 402 30.94 2.50 -25.52
N SER A 403 29.62 2.54 -25.67
CA SER A 403 29.00 3.39 -26.71
C SER A 403 28.85 4.84 -26.25
N PRO A 404 29.64 5.81 -26.79
CA PRO A 404 29.34 7.21 -26.60
C PRO A 404 28.07 7.57 -27.38
N ALA A 405 27.17 8.33 -26.75
CA ALA A 405 26.07 8.97 -27.46
C ALA A 405 26.61 9.78 -28.65
N PRO A 406 26.11 9.58 -29.89
CA PRO A 406 26.60 10.34 -31.03
C PRO A 406 26.22 11.82 -30.88
N THR A 407 27.21 12.69 -30.92
CA THR A 407 27.06 14.14 -31.04
C THR A 407 26.45 14.49 -32.42
N PRO A 408 25.46 15.40 -32.49
CA PRO A 408 24.88 15.76 -33.78
C PRO A 408 25.68 16.90 -34.42
N PHE A 409 26.40 16.62 -35.51
CA PHE A 409 26.67 17.63 -36.54
C PHE A 409 26.53 17.05 -37.96
N THR A 410 25.63 17.70 -38.71
CA THR A 410 25.56 17.87 -40.18
C THR A 410 25.51 16.65 -41.09
N ASN A 411 24.36 16.48 -41.76
CA ASN A 411 24.32 16.47 -43.24
C ASN A 411 22.89 16.63 -43.77
N ALA A 412 22.58 17.86 -44.20
CA ALA A 412 21.42 18.16 -45.03
C ALA A 412 21.71 17.73 -46.47
N ILE A 413 20.95 16.77 -47.02
CA ILE A 413 20.76 16.57 -48.47
C ILE A 413 19.54 15.66 -48.78
N TRP A 414 19.08 14.82 -47.84
CA TRP A 414 18.01 13.84 -48.13
C TRP A 414 16.56 14.36 -47.98
N LEU A 415 16.32 15.50 -47.33
CA LEU A 415 14.95 15.98 -47.05
C LEU A 415 14.28 16.73 -48.23
N ARG A 416 15.01 17.07 -49.29
CA ARG A 416 14.46 17.86 -50.43
C ARG A 416 13.79 17.01 -51.52
N ARG A 417 13.94 15.68 -51.52
CA ARG A 417 13.37 14.82 -52.59
C ARG A 417 12.03 14.17 -52.25
N LEU A 418 11.64 14.10 -50.97
CA LEU A 418 10.37 13.47 -50.55
C LEU A 418 9.17 14.44 -50.58
N VAL A 419 9.40 15.74 -50.42
CA VAL A 419 8.32 16.75 -50.39
C VAL A 419 7.71 16.99 -51.78
N ALA A 420 8.43 16.71 -52.87
CA ALA A 420 7.92 16.89 -54.24
C ALA A 420 6.96 15.78 -54.71
N ILE A 421 7.06 14.57 -54.15
CA ILE A 421 6.25 13.41 -54.57
C ILE A 421 4.88 13.42 -53.87
N PHE A 422 4.81 13.93 -52.64
CA PHE A 422 3.58 13.96 -51.86
C PHE A 422 2.59 15.03 -52.37
N ALA A 423 3.08 16.12 -52.95
CA ALA A 423 2.23 17.20 -53.47
C ALA A 423 1.44 16.82 -54.74
N VAL A 424 1.93 15.87 -55.55
CA VAL A 424 1.27 15.43 -56.79
C VAL A 424 0.15 14.42 -56.51
N ALA A 425 0.29 13.59 -55.47
CA ALA A 425 -0.72 12.58 -55.10
C ALA A 425 -2.00 13.20 -54.52
N VAL A 426 -1.88 14.31 -53.78
CA VAL A 426 -3.02 14.99 -53.14
C VAL A 426 -3.90 15.73 -54.17
N VAL A 427 -3.31 16.24 -55.26
CA VAL A 427 -4.05 16.97 -56.30
C VAL A 427 -4.87 16.03 -57.20
N LEU A 428 -4.40 14.80 -57.42
CA LEU A 428 -5.11 13.79 -58.22
C LEU A 428 -6.30 13.16 -57.48
N LEU A 429 -6.25 13.08 -56.14
CA LEU A 429 -7.33 12.55 -55.31
C LEU A 429 -8.51 13.51 -55.14
N PHE A 430 -8.25 14.83 -55.20
CA PHE A 430 -9.30 15.84 -55.16
C PHE A 430 -10.07 15.96 -56.48
N LEU A 431 -9.46 15.62 -57.62
CA LEU A 431 -10.10 15.67 -58.93
C LEU A 431 -11.03 14.48 -59.21
N THR A 432 -10.82 13.33 -58.56
CA THR A 432 -11.69 12.15 -58.70
C THR A 432 -12.94 12.22 -57.82
N PHE A 433 -12.87 12.92 -56.68
CA PHE A 433 -14.02 13.09 -55.78
C PHE A 433 -15.03 14.13 -56.28
N ALA A 434 -14.63 15.02 -57.19
CA ALA A 434 -15.46 16.10 -57.72
C ALA A 434 -16.29 15.71 -58.97
N TYR A 435 -16.19 14.48 -59.48
CA TYR A 435 -16.80 14.10 -60.77
C TYR A 435 -17.92 13.05 -60.69
N LEU A 436 -18.28 12.55 -59.51
CA LEU A 436 -19.33 11.54 -59.38
C LEU A 436 -20.30 11.87 -58.24
N ASP A 437 -21.13 12.88 -58.49
CA ASP A 437 -22.30 13.15 -57.67
C ASP A 437 -23.45 13.66 -58.54
N VAL A 438 -24.29 12.76 -59.07
CA VAL A 438 -25.72 13.03 -59.38
C VAL A 438 -26.50 11.71 -59.39
N ALA A 439 -27.42 11.51 -58.42
CA ALA A 439 -28.87 11.51 -58.67
C ALA A 439 -29.70 10.66 -57.66
N PHE A 440 -30.82 11.25 -57.22
CA PHE A 440 -32.07 10.66 -56.69
C PHE A 440 -32.22 10.31 -55.19
N LEU A 441 -32.65 11.34 -54.44
CA LEU A 441 -33.90 11.44 -53.63
C LEU A 441 -34.61 10.15 -53.18
N SER A 442 -34.87 10.02 -51.87
CA SER A 442 -36.22 10.10 -51.28
C SER A 442 -36.22 10.07 -49.74
N PHE A 443 -37.04 10.94 -49.16
CA PHE A 443 -37.24 11.22 -47.73
C PHE A 443 -37.90 10.10 -46.92
N HIS A 444 -37.55 9.99 -45.63
CA HIS A 444 -38.46 9.64 -44.52
C HIS A 444 -38.03 10.38 -43.24
N ILE A 445 -38.84 11.35 -42.79
CA ILE A 445 -38.68 12.05 -41.50
C ILE A 445 -39.60 11.37 -40.47
N PRO A 446 -39.08 10.82 -39.37
CA PRO A 446 -39.88 10.60 -38.16
C PRO A 446 -39.88 11.87 -37.31
N LYS A 447 -41.07 12.21 -36.83
CA LYS A 447 -41.42 13.39 -36.03
C LYS A 447 -40.40 13.71 -34.93
N LEU A 448 -39.84 14.92 -34.96
CA LEU A 448 -39.31 15.57 -33.75
C LEU A 448 -40.46 15.81 -32.77
N SER A 449 -40.54 14.98 -31.72
CA SER A 449 -41.18 15.39 -30.47
C SER A 449 -40.15 16.15 -29.66
N PHE A 450 -40.28 17.48 -29.59
CA PHE A 450 -39.64 18.26 -28.54
C PHE A 450 -40.30 17.90 -27.21
N ASN A 451 -39.77 16.88 -26.54
CA ASN A 451 -39.99 16.72 -25.10
C ASN A 451 -39.18 17.82 -24.42
N PHE A 452 -39.85 18.89 -23.99
CA PHE A 452 -39.36 19.71 -22.90
C PHE A 452 -39.21 18.79 -21.70
N GLY A 453 -38.03 18.19 -21.53
CA GLY A 453 -37.74 17.28 -20.45
C GLY A 453 -38.01 17.98 -19.12
N SER A 454 -38.94 17.43 -18.34
CA SER A 454 -39.12 17.80 -16.94
C SER A 454 -37.75 17.78 -16.26
N SER A 455 -37.34 18.88 -15.62
CA SER A 455 -36.10 18.88 -14.84
C SER A 455 -36.26 17.86 -13.71
N SER A 456 -35.52 16.75 -13.77
CA SER A 456 -35.47 15.77 -12.68
C SER A 456 -35.00 16.47 -11.42
N SER A 457 -35.84 16.58 -10.40
CA SER A 457 -35.50 17.12 -9.09
C SER A 457 -36.16 16.31 -7.98
N CYS A 458 -35.43 16.11 -6.89
CA CYS A 458 -35.88 15.39 -5.72
C CYS A 458 -35.09 15.80 -4.47
N SER A 459 -35.73 16.51 -3.55
CA SER A 459 -35.10 16.90 -2.28
C SER A 459 -34.80 15.69 -1.39
N PRO A 460 -33.85 15.79 -0.43
CA PRO A 460 -33.53 14.65 0.45
C PRO A 460 -34.73 14.19 1.27
N HIS A 461 -35.60 15.12 1.67
CA HIS A 461 -36.86 14.82 2.34
C HIS A 461 -37.82 14.04 1.43
N ALA A 462 -38.03 14.50 0.19
CA ALA A 462 -38.92 13.84 -0.76
C ALA A 462 -38.44 12.43 -1.15
N PHE A 463 -37.12 12.22 -1.15
CA PHE A 463 -36.54 10.90 -1.32
C PHE A 463 -36.81 9.99 -0.13
N SER A 464 -36.63 10.49 1.10
CA SER A 464 -36.74 9.68 2.33
C SER A 464 -38.18 9.30 2.69
N THR A 465 -39.18 10.08 2.25
CA THR A 465 -40.61 9.79 2.46
C THR A 465 -41.21 8.75 1.49
N GLY A 466 -40.38 8.15 0.63
CA GLY A 466 -40.78 7.07 -0.28
C GLY A 466 -41.18 5.76 0.41
N GLN A 467 -41.32 4.72 -0.42
CA GLN A 467 -41.70 3.38 0.00
C GLN A 467 -41.01 2.29 -0.83
N TRP A 468 -40.87 1.10 -0.24
CA TRP A 468 -40.41 -0.09 -0.95
C TRP A 468 -41.54 -0.68 -1.79
N VAL A 469 -41.28 -0.90 -3.07
CA VAL A 469 -42.19 -1.55 -4.00
C VAL A 469 -41.56 -2.84 -4.49
N TYR A 470 -42.35 -3.92 -4.45
CA TYR A 470 -41.90 -5.22 -4.94
C TYR A 470 -41.75 -5.17 -6.46
N ASN A 471 -40.55 -5.47 -6.94
CA ASN A 471 -40.20 -5.54 -8.34
C ASN A 471 -39.18 -6.68 -8.55
N SER A 472 -39.65 -7.80 -9.11
CA SER A 472 -38.78 -8.96 -9.32
C SER A 472 -37.84 -8.75 -10.50
N LYS A 473 -36.57 -9.08 -10.32
CA LYS A 473 -35.50 -8.90 -11.31
C LYS A 473 -35.15 -10.19 -12.07
N THR A 474 -35.73 -11.32 -11.67
CA THR A 474 -35.46 -12.65 -12.24
C THR A 474 -36.77 -13.44 -12.37
N ASN A 475 -36.77 -14.47 -13.24
CA ASN A 475 -37.85 -15.44 -13.33
C ASN A 475 -37.65 -16.66 -12.41
N LYS A 476 -36.49 -16.78 -11.75
CA LYS A 476 -36.20 -17.86 -10.81
C LYS A 476 -36.92 -17.65 -9.48
N THR A 477 -37.33 -18.73 -8.84
CA THR A 477 -38.18 -18.71 -7.64
C THR A 477 -37.45 -19.04 -6.35
N SER A 478 -36.25 -19.60 -6.40
CA SER A 478 -35.48 -20.05 -5.23
C SER A 478 -33.99 -20.12 -5.54
N MET A 479 -33.14 -19.87 -4.55
CA MET A 479 -31.69 -20.05 -4.68
C MET A 479 -31.28 -21.52 -4.53
N THR A 480 -30.43 -21.97 -5.43
CA THR A 480 -29.82 -23.31 -5.43
C THR A 480 -28.29 -23.25 -5.42
N ASN A 481 -27.72 -22.11 -5.78
CA ASN A 481 -26.29 -21.84 -5.78
C ASN A 481 -26.03 -20.39 -5.35
N SER A 482 -24.98 -20.15 -4.56
CA SER A 482 -24.60 -18.82 -4.07
C SER A 482 -24.38 -17.79 -5.19
N HIS A 483 -23.92 -18.22 -6.38
CA HIS A 483 -23.71 -17.33 -7.52
C HIS A 483 -25.01 -16.74 -8.10
N GLU A 484 -26.16 -17.35 -7.83
CA GLU A 484 -27.47 -16.86 -8.30
C GLU A 484 -27.86 -15.54 -7.61
N ALA A 485 -27.21 -15.17 -6.50
CA ALA A 485 -27.44 -13.92 -5.80
C ALA A 485 -27.24 -12.69 -6.71
N LEU A 486 -26.27 -12.73 -7.63
CA LEU A 486 -26.08 -11.67 -8.63
C LEU A 486 -27.29 -11.55 -9.56
N GLU A 487 -27.76 -12.67 -10.11
CA GLU A 487 -28.92 -12.72 -11.00
C GLU A 487 -30.17 -12.20 -10.27
N PHE A 488 -30.38 -12.64 -9.03
CA PHE A 488 -31.50 -12.19 -8.19
C PHE A 488 -31.45 -10.71 -7.87
N ALA A 489 -30.24 -10.15 -7.73
CA ALA A 489 -30.03 -8.73 -7.55
C ALA A 489 -30.15 -7.90 -8.85
N GLY A 490 -30.21 -8.56 -10.02
CA GLY A 490 -30.15 -7.90 -11.32
C GLY A 490 -28.75 -7.34 -11.65
N LEU A 491 -27.70 -7.97 -11.12
CA LEU A 491 -26.31 -7.58 -11.28
C LEU A 491 -25.61 -8.54 -12.25
N ALA A 492 -24.75 -8.01 -13.13
CA ALA A 492 -23.97 -8.81 -14.08
C ALA A 492 -22.67 -9.39 -13.47
N GLY A 493 -22.19 -8.82 -12.36
CA GLY A 493 -20.94 -9.16 -11.70
C GLY A 493 -20.54 -8.06 -10.72
N CYS A 494 -19.40 -8.22 -10.05
CA CYS A 494 -18.77 -7.15 -9.25
C CYS A 494 -17.28 -7.07 -9.54
N ALA A 495 -16.75 -5.85 -9.55
CA ALA A 495 -15.33 -5.61 -9.73
C ALA A 495 -14.50 -5.95 -8.47
N SER A 496 -15.07 -5.76 -7.27
CA SER A 496 -14.45 -6.20 -6.02
C SER A 496 -14.80 -7.65 -5.73
N SER A 497 -13.79 -8.47 -5.44
CA SER A 497 -13.91 -9.88 -5.07
C SER A 497 -13.77 -10.11 -3.55
N ARG A 498 -13.56 -9.05 -2.76
CA ARG A 498 -13.42 -9.14 -1.30
C ARG A 498 -14.69 -9.67 -0.68
N GLU A 499 -14.60 -10.73 0.13
CA GLU A 499 -15.72 -11.25 0.93
C GLU A 499 -17.02 -11.37 0.09
N PHE A 500 -16.86 -11.76 -1.18
CA PHE A 500 -17.87 -11.60 -2.22
C PHE A 500 -19.21 -12.20 -1.82
N TYR A 501 -19.21 -13.44 -1.34
CA TYR A 501 -20.43 -14.14 -0.93
C TYR A 501 -21.07 -13.55 0.33
N TRP A 502 -20.26 -13.03 1.26
CA TRP A 502 -20.73 -12.39 2.49
C TRP A 502 -21.47 -11.09 2.19
N HIS A 503 -20.89 -10.24 1.32
CA HIS A 503 -21.56 -9.01 0.87
C HIS A 503 -22.85 -9.30 0.11
N LEU A 504 -22.96 -10.45 -0.57
CA LEU A 504 -24.18 -10.89 -1.23
C LEU A 504 -25.12 -11.73 -0.35
N ALA A 505 -24.79 -11.94 0.93
CA ALA A 505 -25.52 -12.81 1.88
C ALA A 505 -25.83 -14.22 1.34
N SER A 506 -24.90 -14.76 0.54
CA SER A 506 -25.07 -16.03 -0.18
C SER A 506 -24.16 -17.15 0.36
N ASP A 507 -23.39 -16.84 1.40
CA ASP A 507 -22.43 -17.71 2.08
C ASP A 507 -23.08 -18.78 2.97
N LYS A 508 -24.31 -18.56 3.44
CA LYS A 508 -25.05 -19.50 4.32
C LYS A 508 -26.33 -20.06 3.69
N PRO A 509 -26.34 -21.33 3.25
CA PRO A 509 -27.50 -21.96 2.61
C PRO A 509 -28.80 -21.92 3.42
N GLU A 510 -28.73 -21.94 4.74
CA GLU A 510 -29.88 -21.89 5.64
C GLU A 510 -30.68 -20.58 5.58
N GLN A 511 -30.11 -19.51 5.00
CA GLN A 511 -30.78 -18.22 4.81
C GLN A 511 -31.15 -17.92 3.35
N TRP A 512 -31.03 -18.92 2.46
CA TRP A 512 -31.34 -18.78 1.04
C TRP A 512 -32.85 -18.72 0.76
N ASP A 513 -33.69 -19.09 1.73
CA ASP A 513 -35.15 -18.98 1.69
C ASP A 513 -35.65 -17.54 1.52
N ARG A 514 -34.79 -16.55 1.78
CA ARG A 514 -35.06 -15.11 1.57
C ARG A 514 -35.05 -14.71 0.10
N PHE A 515 -34.40 -15.48 -0.78
CA PHE A 515 -34.29 -15.17 -2.20
C PHE A 515 -35.42 -15.80 -3.03
N PRO A 516 -35.84 -15.16 -4.14
CA PRO A 516 -35.35 -13.87 -4.68
C PRO A 516 -35.98 -12.66 -4.00
N ARG A 517 -36.89 -12.86 -3.03
CA ARG A 517 -37.75 -11.82 -2.49
C ARG A 517 -36.97 -10.65 -1.89
N VAL A 518 -35.93 -10.92 -1.09
CA VAL A 518 -35.09 -9.90 -0.46
C VAL A 518 -34.42 -8.95 -1.46
N SER A 519 -34.10 -9.42 -2.67
CA SER A 519 -33.44 -8.62 -3.72
C SER A 519 -34.41 -7.99 -4.73
N SER A 520 -35.71 -8.27 -4.57
CA SER A 520 -36.80 -7.86 -5.46
C SER A 520 -37.56 -6.65 -4.94
N TRP A 521 -36.86 -5.70 -4.30
CA TRP A 521 -37.46 -4.48 -3.77
C TRP A 521 -36.74 -3.26 -4.34
N ASP A 522 -37.51 -2.31 -4.85
CA ASP A 522 -37.01 -1.01 -5.31
C ASP A 522 -37.57 0.10 -4.43
N TRP A 523 -36.72 1.07 -4.10
CA TRP A 523 -37.16 2.27 -3.40
C TRP A 523 -37.79 3.25 -4.39
N VAL A 524 -39.08 3.53 -4.21
CA VAL A 524 -39.83 4.48 -5.02
C VAL A 524 -40.12 5.72 -4.19
N PRO A 525 -39.58 6.90 -4.56
CA PRO A 525 -39.86 8.15 -3.86
C PRO A 525 -41.34 8.52 -3.87
N ASN A 526 -41.74 9.39 -2.94
CA ASN A 526 -43.13 9.79 -2.82
C ASN A 526 -43.62 10.56 -4.06
N SER A 527 -44.53 9.95 -4.81
CA SER A 527 -45.14 10.56 -6.01
C SER A 527 -45.88 11.87 -5.74
N GLN A 528 -46.35 12.10 -4.50
CA GLN A 528 -47.04 13.33 -4.11
C GLN A 528 -46.10 14.53 -3.98
N GLU A 529 -44.81 14.31 -3.77
CA GLU A 529 -43.81 15.38 -3.59
C GLU A 529 -43.17 15.84 -4.91
N LYS A 530 -43.69 15.39 -6.07
CA LYS A 530 -43.10 15.66 -7.40
C LYS A 530 -41.60 15.32 -7.49
N CYS A 531 -41.16 14.32 -6.73
CA CYS A 531 -39.77 13.84 -6.79
C CYS A 531 -39.55 13.00 -8.05
N SER A 532 -38.53 13.35 -8.82
CA SER A 532 -38.03 12.57 -9.95
C SER A 532 -36.51 12.47 -9.89
N ILE A 533 -36.01 11.27 -9.57
CA ILE A 533 -34.57 10.97 -9.59
C ILE A 533 -34.10 10.82 -11.05
N ALA A 534 -32.88 11.23 -11.33
CA ALA A 534 -32.26 11.03 -12.63
C ALA A 534 -32.07 9.53 -12.93
N PRO A 535 -32.32 9.07 -14.17
CA PRO A 535 -32.11 7.68 -14.53
C PRO A 535 -30.64 7.32 -14.35
N PHE A 536 -30.40 6.23 -13.61
CA PHE A 536 -29.06 5.74 -13.30
C PHE A 536 -28.68 4.63 -14.28
N THR A 537 -27.56 4.83 -14.99
CA THR A 537 -26.90 3.78 -15.78
C THR A 537 -25.42 3.71 -15.37
N PRO A 538 -24.80 2.52 -15.36
CA PRO A 538 -23.37 2.37 -15.10
C PRO A 538 -22.53 3.30 -16.00
N GLU A 539 -22.90 3.41 -17.28
CA GLU A 539 -22.22 4.21 -18.29
C GLU A 539 -22.29 5.70 -18.00
N SER A 540 -23.48 6.22 -17.68
CA SER A 540 -23.64 7.64 -17.33
C SER A 540 -22.86 7.97 -16.06
N PHE A 541 -22.84 7.06 -15.09
CA PHE A 541 -22.18 7.31 -13.82
C PHE A 541 -20.64 7.29 -13.96
N VAL A 542 -20.08 6.31 -14.68
CA VAL A 542 -18.64 6.28 -15.00
C VAL A 542 -18.21 7.55 -15.75
N ARG A 543 -19.02 8.03 -16.71
CA ARG A 543 -18.76 9.31 -17.39
C ARG A 543 -18.70 10.48 -16.42
N THR A 544 -19.60 10.54 -15.43
CA THR A 544 -19.56 11.56 -14.38
C THR A 544 -18.29 11.44 -13.54
N LEU A 545 -17.91 10.23 -13.10
CA LEU A 545 -16.70 10.01 -12.29
C LEU A 545 -15.42 10.42 -13.02
N VAL A 546 -15.35 10.22 -14.34
CA VAL A 546 -14.22 10.67 -15.17
C VAL A 546 -14.22 12.19 -15.35
N ASN A 547 -15.36 12.78 -15.73
CA ASN A 547 -15.43 14.17 -16.16
C ASN A 547 -15.54 15.18 -15.00
N ASP A 548 -16.45 14.91 -14.07
CA ASP A 548 -16.78 15.81 -12.95
C ASP A 548 -15.91 15.51 -11.73
N GLY A 549 -15.44 14.26 -11.62
CA GLY A 549 -14.50 13.77 -10.63
C GLY A 549 -15.01 12.56 -9.86
N GLY A 550 -14.07 11.72 -9.43
CA GLY A 550 -14.31 10.48 -8.71
C GLY A 550 -14.84 10.68 -7.29
N TRP A 551 -15.14 9.57 -6.62
CA TRP A 551 -15.63 9.55 -5.23
C TRP A 551 -14.56 9.03 -4.26
N LEU A 552 -14.30 9.78 -3.20
CA LEU A 552 -13.56 9.27 -2.04
C LEU A 552 -14.58 8.94 -0.94
N VAL A 553 -14.63 7.69 -0.51
CA VAL A 553 -15.55 7.16 0.50
C VAL A 553 -14.78 6.91 1.79
N ILE A 554 -15.16 7.58 2.87
CA ILE A 554 -14.52 7.50 4.18
C ILE A 554 -15.57 7.04 5.22
N GLY A 555 -15.25 6.02 6.00
CA GLY A 555 -16.12 5.56 7.08
C GLY A 555 -15.73 4.17 7.56
N ASP A 556 -16.66 3.47 8.18
CA ASP A 556 -16.46 2.11 8.70
C ASP A 556 -16.89 1.01 7.70
N SER A 557 -17.16 -0.19 8.22
CA SER A 557 -17.55 -1.36 7.44
C SER A 557 -18.87 -1.21 6.67
N ILE A 558 -19.80 -0.33 7.09
CA ILE A 558 -21.00 -0.04 6.28
C ILE A 558 -20.62 0.74 5.02
N SER A 559 -19.62 1.61 5.12
CA SER A 559 -19.08 2.36 3.98
C SER A 559 -18.23 1.46 3.07
N GLU A 560 -17.55 0.46 3.63
CA GLU A 560 -16.91 -0.63 2.86
C GLU A 560 -17.95 -1.40 2.03
N GLY A 561 -19.08 -1.77 2.64
CA GLY A 561 -20.19 -2.39 1.92
C GLY A 561 -20.74 -1.51 0.79
N HIS A 562 -20.84 -0.19 1.03
CA HIS A 562 -21.26 0.76 0.00
C HIS A 562 -20.27 0.79 -1.19
N PHE A 563 -18.97 0.76 -0.92
CA PHE A 563 -17.94 0.59 -1.95
C PHE A 563 -18.11 -0.74 -2.70
N PHE A 564 -18.34 -1.86 -2.00
CA PHE A 564 -18.58 -3.14 -2.66
C PHE A 564 -19.81 -3.10 -3.59
N SER A 565 -20.94 -2.55 -3.13
CA SER A 565 -22.17 -2.37 -3.92
C SER A 565 -21.95 -1.51 -5.17
N LEU A 566 -21.15 -0.44 -5.07
CA LEU A 566 -20.73 0.35 -6.22
C LEU A 566 -19.94 -0.49 -7.24
N SER A 567 -19.07 -1.39 -6.77
CA SER A 567 -18.27 -2.25 -7.64
C SER A 567 -19.14 -3.21 -8.46
N CYS A 568 -20.28 -3.62 -7.91
CA CYS A 568 -21.29 -4.42 -8.61
C CYS A 568 -22.10 -3.57 -9.60
N SER A 569 -22.53 -2.39 -9.15
CA SER A 569 -23.35 -1.48 -9.96
C SER A 569 -22.60 -0.92 -11.17
N LEU A 570 -21.27 -0.89 -11.12
CA LEU A 570 -20.42 -0.33 -12.19
C LEU A 570 -19.76 -1.40 -13.06
N PHE A 571 -19.93 -2.68 -12.75
CA PHE A 571 -19.42 -3.78 -13.56
C PHE A 571 -20.09 -3.80 -14.95
N PRO A 572 -19.37 -4.07 -16.07
CA PRO A 572 -17.95 -4.44 -16.17
C PRO A 572 -17.01 -3.25 -16.42
N HIS A 573 -17.48 -2.01 -16.24
CA HIS A 573 -16.74 -0.82 -16.66
C HIS A 573 -15.59 -0.43 -15.72
N VAL A 574 -15.48 -1.06 -14.56
CA VAL A 574 -14.46 -0.79 -13.55
C VAL A 574 -13.76 -2.07 -13.12
N ILE A 575 -12.53 -1.93 -12.63
CA ILE A 575 -11.75 -2.97 -11.95
C ILE A 575 -11.43 -2.49 -10.54
N ALA A 576 -11.43 -3.39 -9.55
CA ALA A 576 -11.06 -3.03 -8.18
C ALA A 576 -9.64 -3.48 -7.85
N THR A 577 -8.97 -2.74 -6.97
CA THR A 577 -7.69 -3.11 -6.38
C THR A 577 -7.73 -2.97 -4.85
N PRO A 578 -7.02 -3.84 -4.11
CA PRO A 578 -6.29 -5.00 -4.61
C PRO A 578 -7.23 -6.06 -5.20
N ASP A 579 -6.67 -6.99 -5.97
CA ASP A 579 -7.41 -8.19 -6.35
C ASP A 579 -7.40 -9.15 -5.15
N TYR A 580 -8.57 -9.31 -4.52
CA TYR A 580 -8.74 -10.15 -3.33
C TYR A 580 -8.81 -11.64 -3.65
N SER A 581 -8.91 -12.02 -4.94
CA SER A 581 -8.90 -13.43 -5.33
C SER A 581 -7.51 -14.06 -5.18
N SER A 582 -6.45 -13.25 -5.15
CA SER A 582 -5.04 -13.70 -5.11
C SER A 582 -4.38 -13.75 -3.73
N GLY A 583 -5.11 -13.57 -2.62
CA GLY A 583 -4.54 -13.68 -1.26
C GLY A 583 -5.46 -13.17 -0.16
N GLY A 584 -5.84 -14.04 0.78
CA GLY A 584 -6.91 -13.80 1.77
C GLY A 584 -6.60 -12.83 2.91
N TRP A 585 -5.42 -12.19 2.96
CA TRP A 585 -5.01 -11.32 4.05
C TRP A 585 -4.58 -9.95 3.52
N PHE A 586 -5.54 -9.03 3.42
CA PHE A 586 -5.28 -7.63 3.11
C PHE A 586 -5.78 -6.74 4.24
N ASP A 587 -4.88 -5.93 4.77
CA ASP A 587 -5.16 -4.96 5.83
C ASP A 587 -6.26 -3.97 5.39
N ARG A 588 -7.32 -3.88 6.21
CA ARG A 588 -8.49 -3.01 5.95
C ARG A 588 -8.16 -1.51 6.01
N ALA A 589 -7.01 -1.10 6.57
CA ALA A 589 -6.53 0.29 6.50
C ALA A 589 -6.16 0.74 5.09
N TRP A 590 -5.72 -0.19 4.24
CA TRP A 590 -5.16 0.15 2.95
C TRP A 590 -6.26 0.61 1.97
N PRO A 591 -5.91 1.54 1.04
CA PRO A 591 -6.84 2.03 0.03
C PRO A 591 -7.39 0.89 -0.83
N GLN A 592 -8.72 0.86 -0.94
CA GLN A 592 -9.42 0.06 -1.94
C GLN A 592 -9.84 0.99 -3.06
N ASN A 593 -9.37 0.74 -4.27
CA ASN A 593 -9.58 1.64 -5.42
C ASN A 593 -10.39 0.93 -6.50
N MET A 594 -11.21 1.68 -7.21
CA MET A 594 -11.78 1.28 -8.49
C MET A 594 -11.16 2.13 -9.59
N TYR A 595 -10.63 1.47 -10.61
CA TYR A 595 -10.11 2.10 -11.81
C TYR A 595 -11.03 1.83 -12.99
N LEU A 596 -10.90 2.65 -14.03
CA LEU A 596 -11.60 2.42 -15.27
C LEU A 596 -11.06 1.12 -15.91
N ASN A 597 -11.94 0.20 -16.28
CA ASN A 597 -11.52 -1.04 -16.93
C ASN A 597 -11.03 -0.74 -18.36
N PRO A 598 -9.77 -1.05 -18.73
CA PRO A 598 -9.27 -0.86 -20.10
C PRO A 598 -10.06 -1.64 -21.16
N GLU A 599 -10.73 -2.72 -20.78
CA GLU A 599 -11.57 -3.53 -21.66
C GLU A 599 -13.00 -2.99 -21.79
N SER A 600 -13.36 -1.95 -21.01
CA SER A 600 -14.69 -1.36 -21.04
C SER A 600 -15.01 -0.81 -22.44
N PRO A 601 -16.21 -1.07 -22.99
CA PRO A 601 -16.62 -0.49 -24.26
C PRO A 601 -16.68 1.05 -24.21
N LEU A 602 -16.74 1.64 -23.00
CA LEU A 602 -16.73 3.09 -22.80
C LEU A 602 -15.41 3.74 -23.20
N ILE A 603 -14.27 3.03 -23.14
CA ILE A 603 -12.95 3.60 -23.44
C ILE A 603 -12.93 4.31 -24.79
N ARG A 604 -13.58 3.73 -25.81
CA ARG A 604 -13.60 4.28 -27.18
C ARG A 604 -14.40 5.58 -27.32
N THR A 605 -15.22 5.92 -26.33
CA THR A 605 -16.17 7.04 -26.38
C THR A 605 -16.01 8.01 -25.21
N LEU A 606 -15.04 7.77 -24.34
CA LEU A 606 -14.71 8.65 -23.22
C LEU A 606 -13.64 9.65 -23.66
N SER A 607 -13.89 10.93 -23.39
CA SER A 607 -12.85 11.96 -23.48
C SER A 607 -12.18 12.05 -22.11
N LEU A 608 -10.93 11.62 -22.00
CA LEU A 608 -10.20 11.66 -20.73
C LEU A 608 -9.65 13.07 -20.46
N PRO A 609 -9.79 13.62 -19.24
CA PRO A 609 -9.14 14.87 -18.86
C PRO A 609 -7.61 14.78 -19.01
N ALA A 610 -6.94 15.90 -19.29
CA ALA A 610 -5.48 15.94 -19.34
C ALA A 610 -4.87 15.47 -18.02
N GLY A 611 -3.92 14.53 -18.10
CA GLY A 611 -3.28 13.90 -16.92
C GLY A 611 -4.06 12.72 -16.33
N PHE A 612 -5.27 12.43 -16.80
CA PHE A 612 -6.03 11.25 -16.37
C PHE A 612 -5.44 9.97 -16.97
N ASN A 613 -5.08 9.02 -16.12
CA ASN A 613 -4.52 7.73 -16.53
C ASN A 613 -5.45 6.59 -16.06
N ILE A 614 -5.89 5.77 -17.02
CA ILE A 614 -6.81 4.64 -16.79
C ILE A 614 -6.28 3.68 -15.72
N SER A 615 -4.96 3.47 -15.67
CA SER A 615 -4.32 2.50 -14.80
C SER A 615 -3.98 3.03 -13.40
N THR A 616 -3.91 4.35 -13.20
CA THR A 616 -3.40 4.94 -11.96
C THR A 616 -4.33 5.98 -11.33
N THR A 617 -5.27 6.57 -12.09
CA THR A 617 -6.24 7.53 -11.56
C THR A 617 -7.51 6.82 -11.06
N PRO A 618 -7.77 6.77 -9.74
CA PRO A 618 -8.94 6.09 -9.20
C PRO A 618 -10.23 6.86 -9.54
N LEU A 619 -11.29 6.10 -9.86
CA LEU A 619 -12.66 6.61 -10.02
C LEU A 619 -13.39 6.62 -8.68
N VAL A 620 -13.20 5.60 -7.85
CA VAL A 620 -13.77 5.49 -6.51
C VAL A 620 -12.71 4.92 -5.59
N THR A 621 -12.55 5.49 -4.40
CA THR A 621 -11.64 4.95 -3.39
C THR A 621 -12.35 4.85 -2.06
N PHE A 622 -12.13 3.76 -1.34
CA PHE A 622 -12.56 3.60 0.04
C PHE A 622 -11.35 3.58 0.99
N ARG A 623 -11.47 4.32 2.10
CA ARG A 623 -10.57 4.23 3.26
C ARG A 623 -11.39 4.00 4.52
N ARG A 624 -10.95 3.04 5.35
CA ARG A 624 -11.58 2.79 6.64
C ARG A 624 -11.12 3.80 7.67
N VAL A 625 -12.04 4.63 8.16
CA VAL A 625 -11.81 5.65 9.19
C VAL A 625 -13.05 5.71 10.08
N ASP A 626 -13.03 4.95 11.17
CA ASP A 626 -14.23 4.63 11.94
C ASP A 626 -14.80 5.87 12.67
N LEU A 627 -13.92 6.75 13.18
CA LEU A 627 -14.29 7.94 13.97
C LEU A 627 -14.16 9.28 13.23
N LEU A 628 -13.76 9.26 11.96
CA LEU A 628 -13.32 10.41 11.14
C LEU A 628 -12.08 11.17 11.66
N TRP A 629 -11.54 10.79 12.81
CA TRP A 629 -10.40 11.35 13.50
C TRP A 629 -9.45 10.24 13.95
N THR A 630 -8.23 10.61 14.34
CA THR A 630 -7.43 9.73 15.22
C THR A 630 -7.90 9.80 16.66
N GLN A 631 -7.70 8.71 17.42
CA GLN A 631 -7.99 8.70 18.85
C GLN A 631 -7.17 9.77 19.57
N GLU A 632 -5.91 9.99 19.17
CA GLU A 632 -5.05 11.04 19.74
C GLU A 632 -5.62 12.46 19.54
N GLU A 633 -6.14 12.76 18.34
CA GLU A 633 -6.79 14.05 18.05
C GLU A 633 -8.06 14.24 18.89
N LEU A 634 -8.86 13.18 19.06
CA LEU A 634 -10.05 13.22 19.90
C LEU A 634 -9.70 13.36 21.39
N GLU A 635 -8.68 12.65 21.88
CA GLU A 635 -8.23 12.79 23.28
C GLU A 635 -7.74 14.20 23.56
N LYS A 636 -6.97 14.78 22.64
CA LYS A 636 -6.51 16.16 22.74
C LYS A 636 -7.68 17.14 22.79
N MET A 637 -8.64 16.99 21.87
CA MET A 637 -9.83 17.83 21.83
C MET A 637 -10.66 17.70 23.11
N HIS A 638 -10.85 16.48 23.61
CA HIS A 638 -11.58 16.23 24.84
C HIS A 638 -10.90 16.84 26.07
N LYS A 639 -9.56 16.77 26.16
CA LYS A 639 -8.78 17.45 27.22
C LYS A 639 -8.95 18.96 27.21
N GLU A 640 -9.00 19.56 26.02
CA GLU A 640 -9.21 21.00 25.86
C GLU A 640 -10.65 21.43 26.23
N LEU A 641 -11.65 20.60 25.91
CA LEU A 641 -13.06 20.89 26.18
C LEU A 641 -13.49 20.59 27.62
N TYR A 642 -12.89 19.58 28.25
CA TYR A 642 -13.27 19.08 29.58
C TYR A 642 -12.04 18.92 30.50
N PRO A 643 -11.25 19.99 30.74
CA PRO A 643 -10.04 19.91 31.55
C PRO A 643 -10.30 19.42 32.99
N GLU A 644 -11.51 19.64 33.51
CA GLU A 644 -11.93 19.17 34.83
C GLU A 644 -11.96 17.64 34.98
N LYS A 645 -12.03 16.89 33.87
CA LYS A 645 -11.94 15.42 33.87
C LYS A 645 -10.51 14.90 34.00
N TYR A 646 -9.50 15.76 33.81
CA TYR A 646 -8.08 15.43 33.83
C TYR A 646 -7.34 16.19 34.95
N PRO A 647 -7.56 15.81 36.23
CA PRO A 647 -7.01 16.54 37.37
C PRO A 647 -5.48 16.60 37.39
N GLU A 648 -4.79 15.65 36.74
CA GLU A 648 -3.33 15.65 36.55
C GLU A 648 -2.82 16.79 35.67
N MET A 649 -3.67 17.41 34.84
CA MET A 649 -3.32 18.56 34.01
C MET A 649 -3.49 19.90 34.74
N ILE A 650 -4.12 19.91 35.92
CA ILE A 650 -4.32 21.12 36.73
C ILE A 650 -3.04 21.39 37.53
N VAL A 651 -2.24 22.36 37.07
CA VAL A 651 -0.99 22.80 37.72
C VAL A 651 -1.24 23.15 39.19
N GLY A 652 -0.60 22.42 40.10
CA GLY A 652 -0.63 22.71 41.55
C GLY A 652 -0.98 21.54 42.48
N ARG A 653 -1.27 20.33 41.95
CA ARG A 653 -1.53 19.14 42.79
C ARG A 653 -0.40 18.11 42.63
N PRO A 654 0.28 17.68 43.71
CA PRO A 654 1.31 16.65 43.60
C PRO A 654 0.66 15.32 43.17
N PRO A 655 1.36 14.48 42.37
CA PRO A 655 0.86 13.15 42.06
C PRO A 655 0.71 12.37 43.37
N SER A 656 -0.51 11.89 43.63
CA SER A 656 -0.80 11.03 44.77
C SER A 656 0.09 9.79 44.68
N GLY A 657 0.88 9.56 45.75
CA GLY A 657 1.81 8.45 45.84
C GLY A 657 1.16 7.09 45.62
N ASP A 658 1.99 6.21 45.07
CA ASP A 658 1.78 4.80 44.74
C ASP A 658 1.38 3.95 45.96
N ASN A 659 0.16 4.14 46.43
CA ASN A 659 -0.57 3.18 47.22
C ASN A 659 -1.78 2.81 46.36
N GLY A 660 -1.84 1.58 45.85
CA GLY A 660 -2.81 1.07 44.85
C GLY A 660 -4.30 1.09 45.20
N ASN A 661 -4.78 2.13 45.89
CA ASN A 661 -6.17 2.43 46.24
C ASN A 661 -6.58 3.88 45.86
N GLY A 662 -5.81 4.57 45.01
CA GLY A 662 -6.21 5.86 44.44
C GLY A 662 -7.21 5.71 43.28
N PRO A 663 -8.09 6.69 43.03
CA PRO A 663 -8.96 6.66 41.85
C PRO A 663 -8.09 6.64 40.58
N GLN A 664 -8.36 5.68 39.69
CA GLN A 664 -7.68 5.56 38.40
C GLN A 664 -7.82 6.86 37.60
N PRO A 665 -6.77 7.32 36.89
CA PRO A 665 -6.85 8.50 36.04
C PRO A 665 -7.90 8.31 34.94
N PHE A 666 -8.60 9.39 34.59
CA PHE A 666 -9.64 9.35 33.56
C PHE A 666 -9.02 8.99 32.21
N LYS A 667 -9.53 7.92 31.59
CA LYS A 667 -9.18 7.51 30.23
C LYS A 667 -10.41 7.62 29.34
N LEU A 668 -10.33 8.38 28.26
CA LEU A 668 -11.45 8.60 27.35
C LEU A 668 -11.83 7.30 26.63
N PHE A 669 -10.83 6.60 26.10
CA PHE A 669 -11.00 5.40 25.30
C PHE A 669 -10.69 4.11 26.07
N SER A 670 -11.34 3.02 25.68
CA SER A 670 -10.91 1.67 26.02
C SER A 670 -9.74 1.22 25.13
N ASP A 671 -9.30 -0.02 25.28
CA ASP A 671 -8.26 -0.63 24.42
C ASP A 671 -8.82 -1.19 23.10
N GLU A 672 -10.11 -0.96 22.82
CA GLU A 672 -10.74 -1.33 21.55
C GLU A 672 -10.05 -0.57 20.39
N LYS A 673 -9.59 -1.32 19.39
CA LYS A 673 -8.87 -0.75 18.24
C LYS A 673 -9.86 -0.18 17.23
N THR A 674 -9.51 0.98 16.68
CA THR A 674 -10.22 1.59 15.54
C THR A 674 -9.26 1.86 14.40
N TRP A 675 -9.81 1.90 13.19
CA TRP A 675 -9.09 2.42 12.03
C TRP A 675 -9.22 3.92 11.99
N SER A 676 -8.08 4.61 11.92
CA SER A 676 -8.04 6.06 11.97
C SER A 676 -7.11 6.65 10.94
N LEU A 677 -7.47 7.85 10.50
CA LEU A 677 -6.69 8.71 9.63
C LEU A 677 -7.11 10.15 9.94
N SER A 678 -6.16 11.07 10.06
CA SER A 678 -6.50 12.47 10.37
C SER A 678 -7.36 13.09 9.25
N PRO A 679 -8.32 13.99 9.57
CA PRO A 679 -9.01 14.79 8.56
C PRO A 679 -8.09 15.51 7.61
N SER A 680 -6.94 15.98 8.10
CA SER A 680 -5.95 16.64 7.26
C SER A 680 -5.36 15.71 6.19
N GLU A 681 -5.21 14.42 6.48
CA GLU A 681 -4.62 13.45 5.57
C GLU A 681 -5.61 13.00 4.48
N TYR A 682 -6.83 12.60 4.84
CA TYR A 682 -7.78 12.17 3.80
C TYR A 682 -8.36 13.33 2.99
N VAL A 683 -8.40 14.55 3.53
CA VAL A 683 -8.76 15.74 2.73
C VAL A 683 -7.61 16.14 1.81
N ASP A 684 -6.33 15.94 2.19
CA ASP A 684 -5.21 16.09 1.26
C ASP A 684 -5.34 15.10 0.09
N ILE A 685 -5.67 13.83 0.35
CA ILE A 685 -5.97 12.83 -0.69
C ILE A 685 -7.12 13.30 -1.58
N PHE A 686 -8.21 13.77 -0.99
CA PHE A 686 -9.39 14.25 -1.71
C PHE A 686 -9.09 15.44 -2.62
N THR A 687 -8.20 16.32 -2.19
CA THR A 687 -7.92 17.59 -2.86
C THR A 687 -6.79 17.51 -3.88
N LYS A 688 -6.10 16.37 -4.00
CA LYS A 688 -5.13 16.12 -5.07
C LYS A 688 -5.73 16.39 -6.46
N SER A 689 -4.88 16.93 -7.34
CA SER A 689 -5.16 17.15 -8.75
C SER A 689 -4.68 15.96 -9.59
N LEU A 690 -4.95 15.99 -10.89
CA LEU A 690 -4.31 15.09 -11.83
C LEU A 690 -2.82 15.46 -11.95
N PRO A 691 -1.90 14.48 -12.11
CA PRO A 691 -2.18 13.05 -12.33
C PRO A 691 -2.46 12.21 -11.07
N GLU A 692 -2.30 12.76 -9.87
CA GLU A 692 -2.35 12.01 -8.61
C GLU A 692 -3.75 11.49 -8.27
N ALA A 693 -4.79 12.32 -8.41
CA ALA A 693 -6.18 11.91 -8.25
C ALA A 693 -7.14 12.85 -9.00
N ASN A 694 -8.42 12.48 -9.07
CA ASN A 694 -9.45 13.31 -9.71
C ASN A 694 -10.74 13.35 -8.91
N TYR A 695 -10.70 13.36 -7.58
CA TYR A 695 -11.93 13.32 -6.79
C TYR A 695 -12.73 14.64 -6.89
N GLY A 696 -14.04 14.50 -7.10
CA GLY A 696 -15.02 15.58 -7.07
C GLY A 696 -15.95 15.51 -5.86
N THR A 697 -16.08 14.33 -5.25
CA THR A 697 -16.98 14.10 -4.11
C THR A 697 -16.29 13.32 -3.00
N LEU A 698 -16.38 13.83 -1.77
CA LEU A 698 -16.04 13.11 -0.56
C LEU A 698 -17.34 12.63 0.10
N ILE A 699 -17.52 11.33 0.27
CA ILE A 699 -18.67 10.74 0.95
C ILE A 699 -18.20 10.23 2.31
N ILE A 700 -18.88 10.64 3.36
CA ILE A 700 -18.56 10.20 4.72
C ILE A 700 -19.78 9.65 5.45
N ALA A 701 -19.55 8.72 6.36
CA ALA A 701 -20.53 8.30 7.36
C ALA A 701 -19.80 7.79 8.62
N THR A 702 -20.26 8.20 9.79
CA THR A 702 -19.76 7.73 11.10
C THR A 702 -20.87 7.83 12.14
N ALA A 703 -20.84 6.94 13.12
CA ALA A 703 -21.54 6.97 14.41
C ALA A 703 -21.48 5.57 15.05
N GLY A 704 -21.31 4.51 14.24
CA GLY A 704 -21.34 3.12 14.69
C GLY A 704 -20.34 2.81 15.80
N HIS A 705 -19.12 3.36 15.71
CA HIS A 705 -18.08 3.19 16.72
C HIS A 705 -18.14 4.23 17.86
N TRP A 706 -19.08 5.18 17.83
CA TRP A 706 -19.30 6.13 18.94
C TRP A 706 -20.17 5.49 20.02
N THR A 707 -19.59 4.50 20.69
CA THR A 707 -20.23 3.70 21.74
C THR A 707 -19.64 4.05 23.10
N THR A 708 -20.37 3.75 24.18
CA THR A 708 -19.82 3.78 25.54
C THR A 708 -18.81 2.67 25.81
N THR A 709 -18.69 1.66 24.94
CA THR A 709 -17.65 0.61 25.07
C THR A 709 -16.30 1.14 24.59
N LEU A 710 -16.28 1.85 23.46
CA LEU A 710 -15.08 2.49 22.95
C LEU A 710 -14.76 3.75 23.76
N PHE A 711 -15.74 4.62 23.97
CA PHE A 711 -15.61 5.83 24.80
C PHE A 711 -15.85 5.48 26.28
N SER A 712 -15.08 4.53 26.81
CA SER A 712 -15.28 3.97 28.15
C SER A 712 -15.20 5.00 29.28
N GLY A 713 -14.56 6.16 29.06
CA GLY A 713 -14.56 7.26 30.03
C GLY A 713 -15.95 7.84 30.31
N TYR A 714 -16.92 7.65 29.41
CA TYR A 714 -18.31 8.05 29.63
C TYR A 714 -19.20 6.91 30.15
N ARG A 715 -18.68 5.68 30.22
CA ARG A 715 -19.47 4.51 30.60
C ARG A 715 -19.86 4.56 32.08
N ASP A 716 -21.16 4.49 32.35
CA ASP A 716 -21.73 4.48 33.70
C ASP A 716 -22.71 3.31 33.85
N GLU A 717 -22.28 2.27 34.56
CA GLU A 717 -23.09 1.06 34.80
C GLU A 717 -24.39 1.36 35.57
N SER A 718 -24.45 2.47 36.34
CA SER A 718 -25.69 2.87 37.04
C SER A 718 -26.75 3.45 36.10
N LYS A 719 -26.37 3.78 34.86
CA LYS A 719 -27.22 4.38 33.82
C LYS A 719 -27.54 3.42 32.68
N GLU A 720 -27.61 2.13 32.94
CA GLU A 720 -27.91 1.10 31.93
C GLU A 720 -29.17 1.40 31.11
N SER A 721 -30.27 1.80 31.78
CA SER A 721 -31.53 2.16 31.10
C SER A 721 -31.44 3.42 30.22
N GLU A 722 -30.39 4.22 30.41
CA GLU A 722 -30.08 5.44 29.65
C GLU A 722 -28.90 5.22 28.67
N GLY A 723 -28.53 3.96 28.40
CA GLY A 723 -27.44 3.63 27.47
C GLY A 723 -26.04 3.82 28.05
N TYR A 724 -25.87 3.57 29.35
CA TYR A 724 -24.60 3.66 30.06
C TYR A 724 -23.90 5.03 29.97
N GLY A 725 -24.66 6.13 29.93
CA GLY A 725 -24.07 7.47 29.83
C GLY A 725 -23.78 7.94 28.40
N ILE A 726 -24.39 7.30 27.38
CA ILE A 726 -24.26 7.64 25.95
C ILE A 726 -24.45 9.14 25.64
N GLU A 727 -25.23 9.85 26.46
CA GLU A 727 -25.42 11.30 26.34
C GLU A 727 -24.10 12.07 26.29
N GLY A 728 -23.12 11.70 27.13
CA GLY A 728 -21.82 12.35 27.12
C GLY A 728 -21.05 12.11 25.82
N VAL A 729 -21.19 10.91 25.23
CA VAL A 729 -20.61 10.57 23.94
C VAL A 729 -21.25 11.38 22.81
N ILE A 730 -22.58 11.55 22.81
CA ILE A 730 -23.31 12.34 21.80
C ILE A 730 -22.90 13.82 21.88
N GLN A 731 -22.79 14.37 23.10
CA GLN A 731 -22.37 15.75 23.30
C GLN A 731 -20.93 15.98 22.82
N PHE A 732 -20.01 15.05 23.11
CA PHE A 732 -18.65 15.13 22.62
C PHE A 732 -18.57 14.93 21.10
N PHE A 733 -19.37 14.01 20.54
CA PHE A 733 -19.50 13.80 19.10
C PHE A 733 -19.88 15.09 18.38
N GLU A 734 -20.87 15.85 18.88
CA GLU A 734 -21.25 17.13 18.28
C GLU A 734 -20.06 18.11 18.22
N LYS A 735 -19.25 18.18 19.29
CA LYS A 735 -18.03 19.00 19.32
C LYS A 735 -16.95 18.50 18.36
N ALA A 736 -16.76 17.19 18.28
CA ALA A 736 -15.82 16.58 17.35
C ALA A 736 -16.22 16.81 15.89
N MET A 737 -17.50 16.68 15.56
CA MET A 737 -18.02 16.95 14.21
C MET A 737 -17.97 18.43 13.87
N GLN A 738 -18.14 19.32 14.86
CA GLN A 738 -17.95 20.75 14.72
C GLN A 738 -16.50 21.10 14.37
N GLY A 739 -15.52 20.54 15.08
CA GLY A 739 -14.11 20.68 14.73
C GLY A 739 -13.77 20.08 13.37
N TRP A 740 -14.40 18.96 13.02
CA TRP A 740 -14.18 18.26 11.76
C TRP A 740 -14.63 19.13 10.59
N ALA A 741 -15.85 19.67 10.66
CA ALA A 741 -16.40 20.53 9.64
C ALA A 741 -15.56 21.82 9.46
N ASP A 742 -15.01 22.37 10.55
CA ASP A 742 -14.10 23.52 10.51
C ASP A 742 -12.78 23.20 9.76
N VAL A 743 -12.16 22.05 10.04
CA VAL A 743 -10.94 21.60 9.35
C VAL A 743 -11.22 21.33 7.87
N VAL A 744 -12.26 20.54 7.57
CA VAL A 744 -12.59 20.14 6.20
C VAL A 744 -12.94 21.35 5.35
N GLN A 745 -13.84 22.23 5.81
CA GLN A 745 -14.23 23.41 5.04
C GLN A 745 -13.04 24.33 4.77
N LYS A 746 -12.17 24.56 5.77
CA LYS A 746 -10.94 25.36 5.60
C LYS A 746 -10.03 24.80 4.51
N MET A 747 -9.85 23.48 4.48
CA MET A 747 -9.02 22.82 3.47
C MET A 747 -9.66 22.84 2.08
N LEU A 748 -10.98 22.70 1.98
CA LEU A 748 -11.70 22.86 0.71
C LEU A 748 -11.53 24.27 0.16
N ASP A 749 -11.68 25.28 1.02
CA ASP A 749 -11.53 26.68 0.62
C ASP A 749 -10.11 26.96 0.10
N ALA A 750 -9.08 26.42 0.77
CA ALA A 750 -7.70 26.51 0.31
C ALA A 750 -7.51 25.81 -1.05
N ALA A 751 -7.96 24.57 -1.20
CA ALA A 751 -7.78 23.79 -2.43
C ALA A 751 -8.53 24.36 -3.64
N GLU A 752 -9.66 25.04 -3.44
CA GLU A 752 -10.40 25.68 -4.53
C GLU A 752 -9.72 26.97 -5.03
N THR A 753 -8.84 27.62 -4.24
CA THR A 753 -8.02 28.74 -4.74
C THR A 753 -6.96 28.29 -5.75
N GLU A 754 -6.58 27.02 -5.72
CA GLU A 754 -5.50 26.43 -6.52
C GLU A 754 -6.01 25.68 -7.77
N ARG A 755 -7.33 25.70 -8.04
CA ARG A 755 -7.93 24.89 -9.11
C ARG A 755 -8.15 25.69 -10.41
N PRO A 756 -7.25 25.61 -11.42
CA PRO A 756 -7.43 26.29 -12.70
C PRO A 756 -8.59 25.69 -13.52
N LEU A 757 -9.20 26.53 -14.38
CA LEU A 757 -10.21 26.12 -15.34
C LEU A 757 -9.64 25.07 -16.30
N ALA A 758 -10.29 23.92 -16.41
CA ALA A 758 -9.93 22.90 -17.39
C ALA A 758 -10.20 23.43 -18.81
N LEU A 759 -9.15 23.86 -19.50
CA LEU A 759 -9.16 24.06 -20.95
C LEU A 759 -8.76 22.72 -21.58
N SER A 760 -9.69 21.99 -22.17
CA SER A 760 -9.36 20.83 -23.00
C SER A 760 -8.91 21.32 -24.39
N LYS A 761 -7.75 20.84 -24.85
CA LYS A 761 -7.32 20.94 -26.25
C LYS A 761 -7.63 19.62 -26.94
N ASP A 762 -8.09 19.67 -28.19
CA ASP A 762 -8.23 18.46 -29.02
C ASP A 762 -6.86 17.99 -29.56
N SER A 763 -6.87 16.85 -30.25
CA SER A 763 -5.71 16.22 -30.88
C SER A 763 -5.04 17.08 -31.97
N GLU A 764 -5.65 18.20 -32.36
CA GLU A 764 -5.13 19.15 -33.34
C GLU A 764 -4.65 20.47 -32.69
N GLY A 765 -4.71 20.57 -31.36
CA GLY A 765 -4.22 21.72 -30.60
C GLY A 765 -5.20 22.90 -30.51
N ASN A 766 -6.45 22.74 -30.96
CA ASN A 766 -7.46 23.78 -30.88
C ASN A 766 -8.14 23.78 -29.50
N THR A 767 -8.31 24.97 -28.92
CA THR A 767 -9.00 25.16 -27.65
C THR A 767 -10.51 25.17 -27.86
N TRP A 768 -11.21 24.15 -27.36
CA TRP A 768 -12.67 24.18 -27.29
C TRP A 768 -13.12 24.99 -26.06
N ARG A 769 -13.93 26.04 -26.29
CA ARG A 769 -14.92 26.46 -25.30
C ARG A 769 -16.11 25.53 -25.48
N GLY A 770 -16.17 24.47 -24.66
CA GLY A 770 -17.36 23.62 -24.58
C GLY A 770 -18.61 24.49 -24.37
N SER A 771 -19.64 24.27 -25.18
CA SER A 771 -20.92 24.96 -25.08
C SER A 771 -21.63 24.55 -23.77
N GLY A 772 -21.33 25.27 -22.71
CA GLY A 772 -21.90 25.08 -21.37
C GLY A 772 -20.97 25.67 -20.31
N THR A 773 -21.15 26.96 -19.99
CA THR A 773 -20.60 27.68 -18.82
C THR A 773 -19.38 27.04 -18.14
N GLY A 774 -18.19 27.26 -18.72
CA GLY A 774 -16.93 26.68 -18.28
C GLY A 774 -16.48 27.10 -16.87
N ARG A 775 -16.98 26.39 -15.85
CA ARG A 775 -16.40 26.27 -14.51
C ARG A 775 -16.41 24.79 -14.14
N ARG A 776 -15.27 24.25 -13.73
CA ARG A 776 -15.21 22.91 -13.14
C ARG A 776 -16.03 22.95 -11.84
N LYS A 777 -16.95 22.00 -11.63
CA LYS A 777 -17.81 21.97 -10.43
C LYS A 777 -16.95 21.93 -9.17
N ARG A 778 -17.26 22.76 -8.17
CA ARG A 778 -16.58 22.76 -6.86
C ARG A 778 -16.66 21.37 -6.24
N ARG A 779 -15.60 20.98 -5.53
CA ARG A 779 -15.61 19.74 -4.75
C ARG A 779 -16.73 19.78 -3.70
N GLN A 780 -17.44 18.67 -3.55
CA GLN A 780 -18.56 18.54 -2.63
C GLN A 780 -18.23 17.50 -1.56
N VAL A 781 -18.64 17.75 -0.33
CA VAL A 781 -18.63 16.76 0.75
C VAL A 781 -20.07 16.37 1.06
N VAL A 782 -20.34 15.08 1.07
CA VAL A 782 -21.64 14.51 1.38
C VAL A 782 -21.53 13.65 2.61
N ILE A 783 -22.31 14.00 3.63
CA ILE A 783 -22.48 13.23 4.84
C ILE A 783 -23.73 12.40 4.66
N ARG A 784 -23.54 11.09 4.46
CA ARG A 784 -24.66 10.16 4.49
C ARG A 784 -25.00 9.91 5.96
N ALA A 785 -26.25 10.11 6.33
CA ALA A 785 -26.73 9.71 7.65
C ALA A 785 -26.33 8.25 7.96
N TYR A 786 -25.90 8.03 9.20
CA TYR A 786 -25.44 6.73 9.63
C TYR A 786 -26.62 5.78 9.86
N LEU A 787 -26.40 4.50 9.60
CA LEU A 787 -27.41 3.45 9.69
C LEU A 787 -27.34 2.75 11.05
N THR A 788 -28.49 2.42 11.61
CA THR A 788 -28.62 1.54 12.77
C THR A 788 -28.90 0.09 12.35
N GLY A 789 -28.54 -0.89 13.19
CA GLY A 789 -28.89 -2.29 12.97
C GLY A 789 -30.35 -2.62 13.28
N HIS A 790 -30.75 -3.87 13.05
CA HIS A 790 -32.09 -4.37 13.39
C HIS A 790 -31.99 -5.56 14.37
N GLU A 791 -32.74 -5.51 15.46
CA GLU A 791 -32.88 -6.67 16.35
C GLU A 791 -33.59 -7.82 15.62
N GLY A 792 -33.12 -9.06 15.79
CA GLY A 792 -33.78 -10.23 15.19
C GLY A 792 -33.86 -10.20 13.65
N CYS A 793 -32.95 -9.49 12.96
CA CYS A 793 -33.06 -9.24 11.53
C CYS A 793 -33.33 -10.49 10.67
N HIS A 794 -32.74 -11.63 11.03
CA HIS A 794 -32.89 -12.90 10.30
C HIS A 794 -34.26 -13.58 10.48
N GLU A 795 -35.15 -13.03 11.31
CA GLU A 795 -36.54 -13.48 11.48
C GLU A 795 -37.51 -12.83 10.47
N HIS A 796 -37.07 -11.76 9.80
CA HIS A 796 -37.89 -11.01 8.85
C HIS A 796 -37.65 -11.46 7.41
N ARG A 797 -38.70 -11.35 6.57
CA ARG A 797 -38.68 -11.72 5.14
C ARG A 797 -39.17 -10.61 4.20
N ASP A 798 -39.60 -9.49 4.78
CA ASP A 798 -40.21 -8.38 4.08
C ASP A 798 -39.76 -7.04 4.68
N PRO A 799 -39.71 -5.97 3.87
CA PRO A 799 -39.57 -4.62 4.35
C PRO A 799 -40.67 -4.25 5.34
N TRP A 800 -40.32 -3.44 6.33
CA TRP A 800 -41.30 -2.78 7.18
C TRP A 800 -41.99 -1.61 6.44
N LYS A 801 -43.23 -1.33 6.83
CA LYS A 801 -43.95 -0.11 6.41
C LYS A 801 -43.58 1.09 7.30
N GLU A 802 -43.30 0.81 8.57
CA GLU A 802 -42.95 1.79 9.59
C GLU A 802 -41.78 1.27 10.41
N ILE A 803 -40.90 2.19 10.82
CA ILE A 803 -39.72 1.86 11.64
C ILE A 803 -40.19 1.40 13.02
N GLN A 804 -39.71 0.25 13.47
CA GLN A 804 -40.01 -0.27 14.79
C GLN A 804 -39.07 0.33 15.86
N PRO A 805 -39.55 0.52 17.11
CA PRO A 805 -38.69 0.92 18.22
C PRO A 805 -37.71 -0.21 18.59
N PHE A 806 -36.55 0.15 19.14
CA PHE A 806 -35.60 -0.80 19.70
C PHE A 806 -36.10 -1.35 21.05
N GLU A 807 -35.94 -2.66 21.26
CA GLU A 807 -36.23 -3.33 22.52
C GLU A 807 -35.06 -3.19 23.51
N TRP A 808 -33.81 -3.32 23.03
CA TRP A 808 -32.62 -3.21 23.88
C TRP A 808 -32.02 -1.78 23.89
N SER A 809 -31.26 -1.45 24.95
CA SER A 809 -30.60 -0.13 25.08
C SER A 809 -29.11 -0.21 25.39
N TRP A 810 -28.52 -1.41 25.39
CA TRP A 810 -27.14 -1.59 25.83
C TRP A 810 -26.10 -1.16 24.77
N TYR A 811 -26.48 -1.12 23.49
CA TYR A 811 -25.66 -0.66 22.38
C TYR A 811 -26.14 0.69 21.83
N ASN A 812 -25.33 1.38 21.03
CA ASN A 812 -25.63 2.74 20.57
C ASN A 812 -26.73 2.84 19.48
N TRP A 813 -27.20 1.71 18.93
CA TRP A 813 -28.18 1.64 17.83
C TRP A 813 -29.44 2.48 18.06
N ARG A 814 -29.99 2.43 19.29
CA ARG A 814 -31.17 3.21 19.68
C ARG A 814 -30.94 4.73 19.62
N TYR A 815 -29.68 5.17 19.69
CA TYR A 815 -29.29 6.57 19.79
C TYR A 815 -28.71 7.14 18.49
N ILE A 816 -28.56 6.33 17.43
CA ILE A 816 -27.99 6.77 16.14
C ILE A 816 -28.72 7.98 15.54
N ASP A 817 -30.05 8.06 15.70
CA ASP A 817 -30.83 9.22 15.24
C ASP A 817 -30.35 10.54 15.89
N ARG A 818 -29.89 10.48 17.13
CA ARG A 818 -29.37 11.65 17.85
C ARG A 818 -27.96 12.04 17.40
N PHE A 819 -27.11 11.05 17.08
CA PHE A 819 -25.82 11.32 16.43
C PHE A 819 -26.03 11.95 15.05
N ASN A 820 -26.97 11.42 14.28
CA ASN A 820 -27.35 11.95 12.97
C ASN A 820 -27.86 13.40 13.07
N GLU A 821 -28.78 13.67 13.99
CA GLU A 821 -29.28 15.02 14.27
C GLU A 821 -28.16 15.98 14.70
N ALA A 822 -27.26 15.55 15.60
CA ALA A 822 -26.12 16.34 16.03
C ALA A 822 -25.21 16.72 14.85
N PHE A 823 -24.87 15.77 13.98
CA PHE A 823 -24.04 16.05 12.82
C PHE A 823 -24.75 16.98 11.83
N GLN A 824 -26.03 16.72 11.55
CA GLN A 824 -26.84 17.58 10.69
C GLN A 824 -26.89 19.02 11.21
N ASN A 825 -27.12 19.21 12.51
CA ASN A 825 -27.17 20.53 13.15
C ASN A 825 -25.84 21.27 13.05
N VAL A 826 -24.71 20.57 13.15
CA VAL A 826 -23.38 21.15 12.95
C VAL A 826 -23.23 21.69 11.53
N VAL A 827 -23.49 20.87 10.52
CA VAL A 827 -23.16 21.22 9.13
C VAL A 827 -24.22 22.06 8.41
N SER A 828 -25.43 22.15 8.97
CA SER A 828 -26.49 23.04 8.45
C SER A 828 -26.18 24.54 8.64
N LYS A 829 -25.10 24.88 9.37
CA LYS A 829 -24.66 26.26 9.59
C LYS A 829 -24.15 26.88 8.27
N PRO A 830 -24.49 28.15 7.95
CA PRO A 830 -24.08 28.79 6.69
C PRO A 830 -22.58 28.85 6.40
N LYS A 831 -21.73 28.64 7.42
CA LYS A 831 -20.28 28.61 7.28
C LYS A 831 -19.73 27.38 6.55
N TYR A 832 -20.57 26.38 6.24
CA TYR A 832 -20.17 25.13 5.57
C TYR A 832 -20.83 24.94 4.19
N PRO A 833 -20.61 25.86 3.23
CA PRO A 833 -21.34 25.85 1.96
C PRO A 833 -21.05 24.63 1.06
N ASN A 834 -19.96 23.88 1.32
CA ASN A 834 -19.56 22.73 0.50
C ASN A 834 -19.80 21.37 1.19
N ILE A 835 -20.44 21.37 2.37
CA ILE A 835 -20.68 20.16 3.17
C ILE A 835 -22.20 19.96 3.29
N HIS A 836 -22.69 18.84 2.76
CA HIS A 836 -24.12 18.56 2.65
C HIS A 836 -24.49 17.34 3.48
N TYR A 837 -25.50 17.47 4.34
CA TYR A 837 -26.04 16.34 5.09
C TYR A 837 -27.23 15.71 4.36
N LEU A 838 -27.18 14.40 4.14
CA LEU A 838 -28.21 13.64 3.45
C LEU A 838 -28.90 12.64 4.40
N PRO A 839 -30.11 12.96 4.90
CA PRO A 839 -30.92 12.07 5.73
C PRO A 839 -31.63 11.00 4.89
N ILE A 840 -30.83 10.06 4.36
CA ILE A 840 -31.27 9.01 3.42
C ILE A 840 -31.11 7.60 4.00
N GLU A 841 -31.09 7.48 5.32
CA GLU A 841 -31.02 6.23 6.08
C GLU A 841 -32.37 5.53 6.21
N ARG A 842 -33.49 6.27 6.12
CA ARG A 842 -34.84 5.71 6.27
C ARG A 842 -35.13 4.49 5.36
N PRO A 843 -34.78 4.47 4.06
CA PRO A 843 -34.97 3.28 3.23
C PRO A 843 -34.32 2.04 3.83
N ALA A 844 -33.12 2.17 4.41
CA ALA A 844 -32.39 1.08 5.04
C ALA A 844 -33.01 0.64 6.38
N ARG A 845 -33.51 1.59 7.19
CA ARG A 845 -34.22 1.32 8.47
C ARG A 845 -35.56 0.59 8.31
N LEU A 846 -36.05 0.47 7.08
CA LEU A 846 -37.25 -0.30 6.75
C LEU A 846 -36.91 -1.69 6.22
N ARG A 847 -35.64 -2.10 6.26
CA ARG A 847 -35.14 -3.33 5.62
C ARG A 847 -34.46 -4.29 6.61
N PRO A 848 -35.17 -4.76 7.65
CA PRO A 848 -34.62 -5.78 8.54
C PRO A 848 -34.33 -7.10 7.79
N ASP A 849 -35.01 -7.36 6.68
CA ASP A 849 -34.83 -8.54 5.82
C ASP A 849 -33.50 -8.55 5.06
N ALA A 850 -32.88 -7.37 4.87
CA ALA A 850 -31.78 -7.13 3.94
C ALA A 850 -30.38 -7.27 4.53
N HIS A 851 -30.26 -7.78 5.75
CA HIS A 851 -28.96 -7.95 6.41
C HIS A 851 -28.16 -9.14 5.84
N THR A 852 -26.83 -9.04 5.97
CA THR A 852 -25.91 -10.17 5.72
C THR A 852 -26.27 -11.37 6.61
N THR A 853 -25.76 -12.55 6.30
CA THR A 853 -26.11 -13.78 7.02
C THR A 853 -25.45 -13.93 8.39
N SER A 854 -24.45 -13.08 8.70
CA SER A 854 -23.63 -13.18 9.90
C SER A 854 -24.10 -12.27 11.04
N ASP A 855 -24.69 -11.13 10.71
CA ASP A 855 -25.00 -10.09 11.69
C ASP A 855 -26.16 -9.21 11.21
N CYS A 856 -26.64 -8.37 12.11
CA CYS A 856 -27.77 -7.48 11.87
C CYS A 856 -27.39 -6.00 11.78
N LEU A 857 -26.15 -5.71 11.38
CA LEU A 857 -25.67 -4.35 11.11
C LEU A 857 -25.41 -4.15 9.61
N HIS A 858 -24.68 -5.08 9.00
CA HIS A 858 -24.29 -4.97 7.60
C HIS A 858 -25.46 -5.31 6.68
N ILE A 859 -25.63 -4.49 5.64
CA ILE A 859 -26.66 -4.68 4.61
C ILE A 859 -26.04 -5.37 3.41
N MET A 860 -26.73 -6.34 2.85
CA MET A 860 -26.28 -7.06 1.67
C MET A 860 -26.37 -6.18 0.40
N ALA A 861 -25.45 -6.36 -0.54
CA ALA A 861 -25.48 -5.69 -1.83
C ALA A 861 -26.59 -6.28 -2.74
N GLY A 862 -27.15 -5.45 -3.62
CA GLY A 862 -28.13 -5.89 -4.61
C GLY A 862 -29.60 -5.85 -4.16
N VAL A 863 -29.87 -5.46 -2.92
CA VAL A 863 -31.22 -5.36 -2.33
C VAL A 863 -31.84 -3.97 -2.43
N GLY A 864 -31.19 -3.03 -3.11
CA GLY A 864 -31.71 -1.70 -3.41
C GLY A 864 -31.35 -0.62 -2.40
N VAL A 865 -30.82 -0.98 -1.23
CA VAL A 865 -30.46 -0.01 -0.17
C VAL A 865 -29.21 0.78 -0.56
N MET A 866 -28.07 0.10 -0.70
CA MET A 866 -26.79 0.74 -1.04
C MET A 866 -26.78 1.26 -2.47
N GLU A 867 -27.47 0.56 -3.38
CA GLU A 867 -27.68 1.02 -4.75
C GLU A 867 -28.53 2.30 -4.76
N GLY A 868 -29.55 2.38 -3.91
CA GLY A 868 -30.38 3.57 -3.70
C GLY A 868 -29.57 4.75 -3.17
N TRP A 869 -28.67 4.53 -2.21
CA TRP A 869 -27.74 5.55 -1.74
C TRP A 869 -26.85 6.10 -2.86
N SER A 870 -26.20 5.21 -3.62
CA SER A 870 -25.36 5.61 -4.76
C SER A 870 -26.14 6.43 -5.79
N LYS A 871 -27.32 5.95 -6.18
CA LYS A 871 -28.21 6.63 -7.13
C LYS A 871 -28.60 8.02 -6.64
N TYR A 872 -28.98 8.14 -5.37
CA TYR A 872 -29.45 9.40 -4.83
C TYR A 872 -28.33 10.40 -4.56
N ILE A 873 -27.18 9.95 -4.02
CA ILE A 873 -26.01 10.82 -3.83
C ILE A 873 -25.55 11.39 -5.19
N TRP A 874 -25.48 10.55 -6.22
CA TRP A 874 -25.17 11.00 -7.59
C TRP A 874 -26.20 11.99 -8.12
N HIS A 875 -27.50 11.73 -7.94
CA HIS A 875 -28.56 12.67 -8.31
C HIS A 875 -28.42 14.01 -7.58
N TYR A 876 -28.24 13.99 -6.27
CA TYR A 876 -28.13 15.19 -5.44
C TYR A 876 -26.98 16.09 -5.91
N ILE A 877 -25.78 15.53 -6.07
CA ILE A 877 -24.59 16.28 -6.50
C ILE A 877 -24.73 16.79 -7.94
N THR A 878 -25.44 16.06 -8.80
CA THR A 878 -25.56 16.44 -10.21
C THR A 878 -26.73 17.36 -10.52
N LYS A 879 -27.79 17.34 -9.72
CA LYS A 879 -29.07 18.03 -9.99
C LYS A 879 -29.53 19.00 -8.90
N GLU A 880 -29.21 18.73 -7.63
CA GLU A 880 -29.73 19.50 -6.49
C GLU A 880 -28.73 20.54 -5.97
N VAL A 881 -27.44 20.19 -5.92
CA VAL A 881 -26.36 21.14 -5.57
C VAL A 881 -26.19 22.14 -6.71
N ARG A 882 -26.38 23.43 -6.42
CA ARG A 882 -26.31 24.55 -7.39
C ARG A 882 -25.04 25.37 -7.28
#